data_AF-A0A424Y073-F1
#
_entry.id   AF-A0A424Y073-F1
#
_cell.length_a   1.000
_cell.length_b   1.000
_cell.length_c   1.000
_cell.angle_alpha   90.00
_cell.angle_beta   90.00
_cell.angle_gamma   90.00
#
_symmetry.space_group_name_H-M   'P 1'
#
loop_
_entity.id
_entity.type
_entity.pdbx_description
1 polymer ?
#
loop_
_entity_poly.entity_id
_entity_poly.type
_entity_poly.pdbx_seq_one_letter_code
_entity_poly.pdbx_strand_id
1 'polypeptide(L)'
;MDPFFISTPIYYVNARPHLGHAYTTIVADSISRIHKLQNHQTFFLTGTDEHGDKIVEAAASNNQTPEEYVDSISSLFRNTWPWLEATPDKFIRTTYPEHKKCVQEVLQKVYDKGDIYFGEYGGHYCLGCERFYTEKELVDGLCPDHLKKPKFLQEKNYFFRMTKYLEPLREHILNNPDFIKPERYRNEVLGMLGEELTDLCISRPKSRLTWGIELPFDQQYVTYVWFDALINYISALSWPEGGDFKKYWSGAHHLVAKDILKPHAVFWPTMLMAADIPLFQSLRVHGYWTVSETKMSKSLGNVVEPMSMVDKYGLPSFRYFLLREMQFGLDASFSEEALVGRLNADLANDLGNLTNRVLSMTHKYFNGEVPVPSEFSEMDKETIELGQESLKDYVKLFENFDFAKALARLWVLVSHLNKYVDQSAPWVLYKEKNTVRLQTVMYVLLEGIRKIALHLWPVMPGASEKMLEQLGVEFDLNSVDLTGECAQWKGLPSGTMVAKSSNLFPRVDLSTEKKDKAQKPQKTKKEPKENLVQFEDFQKMKLVTGRIIEAQPVEDADKLYKLSVDIGKGEPRQVVAGLAEFFKPQDLTGRDVVVLANLAPRKIRGVMSHGMVLAVRQGKKMSLLKADPQSDPGKKVS
;
A
#
# COMPACT_ATOMS: atom_id res chain seq x y z
N MET A 1 29.41 1.91 15.01
CA MET A 1 28.26 1.61 14.12
C MET A 1 27.05 2.15 14.82
N ASP A 2 26.28 2.99 14.13
CA ASP A 2 25.10 3.60 14.73
C ASP A 2 23.99 2.55 14.85
N PRO A 3 23.28 2.50 15.98
CA PRO A 3 22.16 1.59 16.15
C PRO A 3 20.96 2.05 15.33
N PHE A 4 20.31 1.12 14.65
CA PHE A 4 19.05 1.35 13.95
C PHE A 4 18.00 0.35 14.43
N PHE A 5 17.01 0.82 15.18
CA PHE A 5 15.90 0.02 15.64
C PHE A 5 14.64 0.41 14.88
N ILE A 6 14.00 -0.54 14.20
CA ILE A 6 12.70 -0.33 13.56
C ILE A 6 11.68 -1.30 14.15
N SER A 7 10.50 -0.79 14.51
CA SER A 7 9.38 -1.64 14.94
C SER A 7 8.16 -1.46 14.03
N THR A 8 7.45 -2.54 13.76
CA THR A 8 6.04 -2.45 13.36
C THR A 8 5.16 -2.14 14.57
N PRO A 9 3.87 -1.82 14.39
CA PRO A 9 2.90 -2.02 15.46
C PRO A 9 2.85 -3.51 15.79
N ILE A 10 2.45 -3.84 17.01
CA ILE A 10 2.01 -5.20 17.31
C ILE A 10 0.57 -5.37 16.81
N TYR A 11 0.30 -6.48 16.13
CA TYR A 11 -0.97 -6.67 15.44
C TYR A 11 -2.01 -7.33 16.35
N TYR A 12 -3.23 -6.79 16.36
CA TYR A 12 -4.32 -7.33 17.14
C TYR A 12 -4.77 -8.69 16.58
N VAL A 13 -4.71 -9.75 17.38
CA VAL A 13 -4.92 -11.13 16.91
C VAL A 13 -6.39 -11.58 16.84
N ASN A 14 -7.31 -10.67 16.52
CA ASN A 14 -8.72 -11.04 16.29
C ASN A 14 -9.00 -11.58 14.88
N ALA A 15 -7.99 -11.59 14.00
CA ALA A 15 -8.14 -11.91 12.58
C ALA A 15 -6.86 -12.46 11.95
N ARG A 16 -6.99 -13.09 10.77
CA ARG A 16 -5.84 -13.45 9.92
C ARG A 16 -5.15 -12.19 9.37
N PRO A 17 -3.85 -12.27 9.06
CA PRO A 17 -3.11 -11.20 8.39
C PRO A 17 -3.75 -10.81 7.04
N HIS A 18 -3.65 -9.53 6.69
CA HIS A 18 -4.15 -8.98 5.43
C HIS A 18 -3.12 -8.01 4.84
N LEU A 19 -3.40 -7.46 3.66
CA LEU A 19 -2.51 -6.54 2.94
C LEU A 19 -1.94 -5.40 3.79
N GLY A 20 -2.74 -4.75 4.65
CA GLY A 20 -2.25 -3.72 5.58
C GLY A 20 -1.12 -4.19 6.51
N HIS A 21 -1.25 -5.37 7.12
CA HIS A 21 -0.21 -5.94 7.99
C HIS A 21 1.05 -6.31 7.21
N ALA A 22 0.86 -6.92 6.02
CA ALA A 22 1.95 -7.26 5.12
C ALA A 22 2.73 -6.01 4.68
N TYR A 23 2.03 -4.93 4.32
CA TYR A 23 2.65 -3.68 3.90
C TYR A 23 3.57 -3.10 4.98
N THR A 24 3.05 -2.91 6.19
CA THR A 24 3.83 -2.36 7.30
C THR A 24 5.06 -3.22 7.61
N THR A 25 4.89 -4.55 7.60
CA THR A 25 6.00 -5.49 7.85
C THR A 25 7.05 -5.43 6.72
N ILE A 26 6.63 -5.38 5.46
CA ILE A 26 7.52 -5.26 4.30
C ILE A 26 8.30 -3.94 4.33
N VAL A 27 7.66 -2.83 4.70
CA VAL A 27 8.34 -1.54 4.85
C VAL A 27 9.42 -1.63 5.94
N ALA A 28 9.09 -2.16 7.12
CA ALA A 28 10.04 -2.29 8.22
C ALA A 28 11.22 -3.22 7.88
N ASP A 29 10.94 -4.33 7.20
CA ASP A 29 11.97 -5.24 6.70
C ASP A 29 12.87 -4.55 5.66
N SER A 30 12.27 -3.82 4.71
CA SER A 30 13.04 -3.18 3.63
C SER A 30 13.94 -2.07 4.15
N ILE A 31 13.46 -1.24 5.09
CA ILE A 31 14.31 -0.22 5.71
C ILE A 31 15.37 -0.83 6.63
N SER A 32 15.07 -1.94 7.34
CA SER A 32 16.09 -2.69 8.09
C SER A 32 17.21 -3.18 7.15
N ARG A 33 16.84 -3.73 5.98
CA ARG A 33 17.80 -4.25 4.99
C ARG A 33 18.71 -3.19 4.40
N ILE A 34 18.21 -1.99 4.10
CA ILE A 34 19.11 -0.93 3.61
C ILE A 34 20.14 -0.53 4.66
N HIS A 35 19.73 -0.42 5.93
CA HIS A 35 20.65 -0.12 7.02
C HIS A 35 21.64 -1.26 7.30
N LYS A 36 21.25 -2.52 7.08
CA LYS A 36 22.19 -3.66 7.10
C LYS A 36 23.26 -3.53 6.01
N LEU A 37 22.88 -3.16 4.78
CA LEU A 37 23.83 -2.89 3.68
C LEU A 37 24.71 -1.66 3.89
N GLN A 38 24.42 -0.84 4.90
CA GLN A 38 25.24 0.30 5.34
C GLN A 38 26.03 0.00 6.62
N ASN A 39 26.08 -1.27 7.04
CA ASN A 39 26.80 -1.72 8.24
C ASN A 39 26.29 -1.11 9.56
N HIS A 40 25.01 -0.74 9.64
CA HIS A 40 24.40 -0.32 10.90
C HIS A 40 24.11 -1.52 11.82
N GLN A 41 24.09 -1.27 13.13
CA GLN A 41 23.62 -2.27 14.09
C GLN A 41 22.10 -2.28 14.11
N THR A 42 21.49 -3.16 13.31
CA THR A 42 20.04 -3.18 13.16
C THR A 42 19.34 -4.05 14.20
N PHE A 43 18.14 -3.65 14.60
CA PHE A 43 17.16 -4.49 15.30
C PHE A 43 15.77 -4.25 14.68
N PHE A 44 15.13 -5.29 14.18
CA PHE A 44 13.80 -5.24 13.59
C PHE A 44 12.81 -6.02 14.48
N LEU A 45 11.86 -5.30 15.07
CA LEU A 45 10.81 -5.86 15.93
C LEU A 45 9.46 -5.92 15.21
N THR A 46 8.75 -7.03 15.39
CA THR A 46 7.32 -7.14 15.12
C THR A 46 6.66 -8.00 16.21
N GLY A 47 5.34 -8.13 16.20
CA GLY A 47 4.66 -8.96 17.19
C GLY A 47 3.14 -8.87 17.15
N THR A 48 2.54 -9.35 18.23
CA THR A 48 1.09 -9.47 18.37
C THR A 48 0.60 -8.92 19.70
N ASP A 49 -0.53 -8.21 19.62
CA ASP A 49 -1.31 -7.73 20.75
C ASP A 49 -2.43 -8.73 21.05
N GLU A 50 -2.36 -9.33 22.24
CA GLU A 50 -3.07 -10.56 22.59
C GLU A 50 -4.03 -10.39 23.77
N HIS A 51 -4.24 -9.18 24.31
CA HIS A 51 -5.17 -8.94 25.43
C HIS A 51 -6.41 -8.14 25.02
N GLY A 52 -7.41 -8.05 25.92
CA GLY A 52 -8.60 -7.22 25.72
C GLY A 52 -9.89 -7.95 25.37
N ASP A 53 -11.01 -7.21 25.42
CA ASP A 53 -12.39 -7.71 25.30
C ASP A 53 -12.62 -8.50 24.00
N LYS A 54 -12.18 -7.97 22.84
CA LYS A 54 -12.36 -8.62 21.53
C LYS A 54 -11.66 -9.98 21.40
N ILE A 55 -10.53 -10.20 22.09
CA ILE A 55 -9.89 -11.52 22.10
C ILE A 55 -10.76 -12.53 22.83
N VAL A 56 -11.33 -12.14 23.98
CA VAL A 56 -12.23 -13.00 24.75
C VAL A 56 -13.48 -13.34 23.92
N GLU A 57 -14.09 -12.36 23.26
CA GLU A 57 -15.24 -12.58 22.38
C GLU A 57 -14.91 -13.49 21.19
N ALA A 58 -13.75 -13.30 20.55
CA ALA A 58 -13.32 -14.10 19.43
C ALA A 58 -13.00 -15.55 19.83
N ALA A 59 -12.33 -15.74 20.98
CA ALA A 59 -12.05 -17.06 21.55
C ALA A 59 -13.35 -17.81 21.87
N ALA A 60 -14.30 -17.15 22.54
CA ALA A 60 -15.62 -17.72 22.83
C ALA A 60 -16.39 -18.10 21.55
N SER A 61 -16.34 -17.25 20.52
CA SER A 61 -16.99 -17.52 19.22
C SER A 61 -16.37 -18.71 18.46
N ASN A 62 -15.13 -19.09 18.79
CA ASN A 62 -14.43 -20.25 18.22
C ASN A 62 -14.40 -21.45 19.16
N ASN A 63 -15.09 -21.40 20.31
CA ASN A 63 -15.08 -22.44 21.35
C ASN A 63 -13.66 -22.78 21.86
N GLN A 64 -12.83 -21.76 22.05
CA GLN A 64 -11.46 -21.87 22.59
C GLN A 64 -11.29 -21.02 23.84
N THR A 65 -10.32 -21.34 24.68
CA THR A 65 -9.87 -20.39 25.72
C THR A 65 -9.13 -19.22 25.06
N PRO A 66 -9.06 -18.03 25.70
CA PRO A 66 -8.30 -16.90 25.18
C PRO A 66 -6.83 -17.26 24.85
N GLU A 67 -6.18 -18.05 25.71
CA GLU A 67 -4.79 -18.49 25.54
C GLU A 67 -4.62 -19.35 24.28
N GLU A 68 -5.43 -20.41 24.11
CA GLU A 68 -5.40 -21.26 22.91
C GLU A 68 -5.69 -20.49 21.63
N TYR A 69 -6.61 -19.52 21.70
CA TYR A 69 -6.97 -18.69 20.55
C TYR A 69 -5.81 -17.79 20.13
N VAL A 70 -5.19 -17.06 21.07
CA VAL A 70 -4.07 -16.16 20.74
C VAL A 70 -2.83 -16.94 20.32
N ASP A 71 -2.56 -18.12 20.89
CA ASP A 71 -1.47 -19.00 20.45
C ASP A 71 -1.62 -19.40 18.98
N SER A 72 -2.82 -19.78 18.58
CA SER A 72 -3.14 -20.17 17.21
C SER A 72 -2.99 -19.00 16.23
N ILE A 73 -3.62 -17.86 16.52
CA ILE A 73 -3.59 -16.70 15.61
C ILE A 73 -2.20 -16.06 15.57
N SER A 74 -1.52 -15.92 16.72
CA SER A 74 -0.16 -15.39 16.79
C SER A 74 0.81 -16.24 15.97
N SER A 75 0.65 -17.57 15.99
CA SER A 75 1.41 -18.47 15.12
C SER A 75 1.16 -18.22 13.63
N LEU A 76 -0.08 -17.89 13.23
CA LEU A 76 -0.38 -17.52 11.83
C LEU A 76 0.35 -16.23 11.41
N PHE A 77 0.37 -15.20 12.27
CA PHE A 77 1.14 -13.97 12.00
C PHE A 77 2.63 -14.28 11.88
N ARG A 78 3.20 -14.99 12.86
CA ARG A 78 4.62 -15.36 12.88
C ARG A 78 5.02 -16.14 11.62
N ASN A 79 4.19 -17.08 11.18
CA ASN A 79 4.46 -17.91 10.00
C ASN A 79 4.26 -17.15 8.67
N THR A 80 3.55 -16.02 8.68
CA THR A 80 3.35 -15.20 7.48
C THR A 80 4.62 -14.44 7.07
N TRP A 81 5.43 -14.01 8.05
CA TRP A 81 6.59 -13.14 7.78
C TRP A 81 7.71 -13.80 6.97
N PRO A 82 8.16 -15.04 7.29
CA PRO A 82 9.16 -15.72 6.48
C PRO A 82 8.71 -15.93 5.03
N TRP A 83 7.42 -16.19 4.81
CA TRP A 83 6.85 -16.35 3.48
C TRP A 83 6.82 -15.03 2.69
N LEU A 84 6.80 -13.87 3.38
CA LEU A 84 6.99 -12.56 2.78
C LEU A 84 8.48 -12.15 2.64
N GLU A 85 9.43 -13.05 2.92
CA GLU A 85 10.87 -12.74 3.07
C GLU A 85 11.15 -11.63 4.10
N ALA A 86 10.25 -11.44 5.07
CA ALA A 86 10.46 -10.51 6.17
C ALA A 86 11.14 -11.23 7.35
N THR A 87 12.29 -10.73 7.79
CA THR A 87 13.12 -11.39 8.81
C THR A 87 13.26 -10.50 10.05
N PRO A 88 12.24 -10.44 10.94
CA PRO A 88 12.36 -9.72 12.19
C PRO A 88 13.38 -10.41 13.10
N ASP A 89 14.20 -9.60 13.80
CA ASP A 89 15.16 -10.08 14.78
C ASP A 89 14.45 -10.59 16.05
N LYS A 90 13.26 -10.05 16.35
CA LYS A 90 12.40 -10.52 17.44
C LYS A 90 10.91 -10.44 17.08
N PHE A 91 10.17 -11.47 17.48
CA PHE A 91 8.71 -11.49 17.46
C PHE A 91 8.17 -11.46 18.90
N ILE A 92 7.62 -10.33 19.34
CA ILE A 92 7.08 -10.15 20.69
C ILE A 92 5.62 -10.60 20.77
N ARG A 93 5.20 -11.15 21.90
CA ARG A 93 3.81 -11.43 22.24
C ARG A 93 3.50 -10.78 23.59
N THR A 94 2.38 -10.08 23.72
CA THR A 94 2.03 -9.44 25.02
C THR A 94 1.73 -10.45 26.12
N THR A 95 1.46 -11.71 25.77
CA THR A 95 1.30 -12.80 26.74
C THR A 95 2.61 -13.29 27.37
N TYR A 96 3.77 -12.91 26.81
CA TYR A 96 5.07 -13.37 27.29
C TYR A 96 5.37 -12.91 28.74
N PRO A 97 5.89 -13.80 29.60
CA PRO A 97 6.18 -13.46 30.99
C PRO A 97 7.10 -12.23 31.16
N GLU A 98 8.12 -12.11 30.32
CA GLU A 98 9.04 -10.97 30.35
C GLU A 98 8.37 -9.65 29.96
N HIS A 99 7.39 -9.71 29.05
CA HIS A 99 6.59 -8.54 28.67
C HIS A 99 5.69 -8.12 29.84
N LYS A 100 4.97 -9.08 30.43
CA LYS A 100 4.10 -8.83 31.60
C LYS A 100 4.86 -8.20 32.75
N LYS A 101 6.06 -8.72 33.05
CA LYS A 101 6.94 -8.17 34.08
C LYS A 101 7.34 -6.73 33.75
N CYS A 102 7.78 -6.45 32.52
CA CYS A 102 8.13 -5.10 32.09
C CYS A 102 6.95 -4.12 32.22
N VAL A 103 5.74 -4.54 31.84
CA VAL A 103 4.52 -3.73 31.99
C VAL A 103 4.26 -3.40 33.46
N GLN A 104 4.34 -4.40 34.34
CA GLN A 104 4.14 -4.20 35.78
C GLN A 104 5.21 -3.27 36.38
N GLU A 105 6.48 -3.40 35.98
CA GLU A 105 7.55 -2.52 36.44
C GLU A 105 7.32 -1.05 36.02
N VAL A 106 6.90 -0.80 34.78
CA VAL A 106 6.55 0.56 34.31
C VAL A 106 5.34 1.10 35.07
N LEU A 107 4.27 0.30 35.23
CA LEU A 107 3.07 0.71 35.96
C LEU A 107 3.39 1.08 37.41
N GLN A 108 4.21 0.27 38.09
CA GLN A 108 4.62 0.56 39.46
C GLN A 108 5.41 1.87 39.53
N LYS A 109 6.38 2.07 38.61
CA LYS A 109 7.18 3.30 38.56
C LYS A 109 6.33 4.55 38.37
N VAL A 110 5.35 4.51 37.45
CA VAL A 110 4.45 5.64 37.18
C VAL A 110 3.48 5.87 38.35
N TYR A 111 3.04 4.80 39.01
CA TYR A 111 2.20 4.87 40.22
C TYR A 111 2.93 5.52 41.40
N ASP A 112 4.17 5.08 41.68
CA ASP A 112 5.00 5.61 42.77
C ASP A 112 5.33 7.10 42.58
N LYS A 113 5.35 7.58 41.33
CA LYS A 113 5.51 9.00 40.98
C LYS A 113 4.24 9.84 41.20
N GLY A 114 3.10 9.21 41.49
CA GLY A 114 1.81 9.87 41.71
C GLY A 114 1.06 10.23 40.43
N ASP A 115 1.49 9.71 39.27
CA ASP A 115 0.87 9.99 37.97
C ASP A 115 -0.25 9.00 37.61
N ILE A 116 -0.53 8.04 38.48
CA ILE A 116 -1.72 7.17 38.40
C ILE A 116 -2.63 7.50 39.57
N TYR A 117 -3.92 7.70 39.29
CA TYR A 117 -4.93 7.92 40.31
C TYR A 117 -6.19 7.09 40.05
N PHE A 118 -6.92 6.79 41.11
CA PHE A 118 -8.19 6.10 41.03
C PHE A 118 -9.32 7.13 40.84
N GLY A 119 -10.20 6.87 39.88
CA GLY A 119 -11.32 7.76 39.57
C GLY A 119 -12.53 7.00 39.06
N GLU A 120 -13.64 7.71 38.94
CA GLU A 120 -14.83 7.21 38.27
C GLU A 120 -14.95 7.87 36.90
N TYR A 121 -15.19 7.06 35.87
CA TYR A 121 -15.51 7.55 34.55
C TYR A 121 -16.77 6.86 34.06
N GLY A 122 -17.74 7.67 33.64
CA GLY A 122 -19.03 7.19 33.16
C GLY A 122 -19.44 7.88 31.88
N GLY A 123 -19.98 7.10 30.93
CA GLY A 123 -20.46 7.61 29.65
C GLY A 123 -21.17 6.55 28.82
N HIS A 124 -21.67 6.95 27.65
CA HIS A 124 -22.34 6.03 26.73
C HIS A 124 -21.30 5.22 25.94
N TYR A 125 -21.05 3.98 26.36
CA TYR A 125 -20.07 3.10 25.74
C TYR A 125 -20.66 2.34 24.54
N CYS A 126 -20.03 2.45 23.38
CA CYS A 126 -20.34 1.62 22.23
C CYS A 126 -19.38 0.43 22.16
N LEU A 127 -19.89 -0.79 22.32
CA LEU A 127 -19.11 -2.02 22.19
C LEU A 127 -18.45 -2.16 20.81
N GLY A 128 -19.13 -1.75 19.73
CA GLY A 128 -18.56 -1.82 18.38
C GLY A 128 -17.36 -0.90 18.16
N CYS A 129 -17.39 0.32 18.73
CA CYS A 129 -16.29 1.29 18.62
C CYS A 129 -15.24 1.16 19.72
N GLU A 130 -15.52 0.38 20.77
CA GLU A 130 -14.73 0.31 22.01
C GLU A 130 -14.41 1.65 22.67
N ARG A 131 -15.27 2.65 22.45
CA ARG A 131 -15.10 3.98 23.01
C ARG A 131 -16.36 4.47 23.72
N PHE A 132 -16.12 5.37 24.66
CA PHE A 132 -17.18 6.18 25.24
C PHE A 132 -17.55 7.30 24.27
N TYR A 133 -18.84 7.55 24.16
CA TYR A 133 -19.43 8.69 23.50
C TYR A 133 -19.99 9.61 24.58
N THR A 134 -19.77 10.91 24.39
CA THR A 134 -20.55 11.94 25.06
C THR A 134 -21.94 12.01 24.44
N GLU A 135 -22.93 12.55 25.15
CA GLU A 135 -24.28 12.73 24.61
C GLU A 135 -24.31 13.54 23.31
N LYS A 136 -23.38 14.48 23.14
CA LYS A 136 -23.25 15.32 21.94
C LYS A 136 -22.75 14.58 20.71
N GLU A 137 -22.02 13.47 20.89
CA GLU A 137 -21.51 12.66 19.78
C GLU A 137 -22.50 11.59 19.33
N LEU A 138 -23.59 11.38 20.05
CA LEU A 138 -24.65 10.45 19.67
C LEU A 138 -25.60 11.10 18.68
N VAL A 139 -25.89 10.41 17.58
CA VAL A 139 -26.88 10.83 16.58
C VAL A 139 -28.18 10.08 16.89
N ASP A 140 -29.23 10.80 17.26
CA ASP A 140 -30.51 10.23 17.72
C ASP A 140 -30.36 9.20 18.86
N GLY A 141 -29.38 9.39 19.74
CA GLY A 141 -29.08 8.47 20.85
C GLY A 141 -28.41 7.16 20.43
N LEU A 142 -27.97 7.05 19.16
CA LEU A 142 -27.23 5.91 18.62
C LEU A 142 -25.76 6.29 18.39
N CYS A 143 -24.90 5.27 18.42
CA CYS A 143 -23.52 5.40 17.97
C CYS A 143 -23.52 5.78 16.47
N PRO A 144 -22.80 6.84 16.04
CA PRO A 144 -22.79 7.31 14.66
C PRO A 144 -22.22 6.27 13.69
N ASP A 145 -21.28 5.44 14.15
CA ASP A 145 -20.60 4.46 13.30
C ASP A 145 -21.37 3.15 13.17
N HIS A 146 -21.93 2.65 14.29
CA HIS A 146 -22.56 1.32 14.35
C HIS A 146 -24.08 1.36 14.34
N LEU A 147 -24.69 2.55 14.43
CA LEU A 147 -26.14 2.77 14.49
C LEU A 147 -26.84 1.92 15.56
N LYS A 148 -26.10 1.59 16.63
CA LYS A 148 -26.57 0.84 17.80
C LYS A 148 -26.58 1.74 19.01
N LYS A 149 -27.57 1.56 19.90
CA LYS A 149 -27.69 2.31 21.15
C LYS A 149 -26.51 1.95 22.07
N PRO A 150 -25.63 2.90 22.44
CA PRO A 150 -24.56 2.63 23.37
C PRO A 150 -25.10 2.43 24.79
N LYS A 151 -24.40 1.62 25.60
CA LYS A 151 -24.79 1.34 26.98
C LYS A 151 -24.14 2.37 27.90
N PHE A 152 -24.90 2.97 28.81
CA PHE A 152 -24.30 3.80 29.85
C PHE A 152 -23.52 2.89 30.81
N LEU A 153 -22.22 3.12 30.93
CA LEU A 153 -21.35 2.41 31.85
C LEU A 153 -20.64 3.45 32.71
N GLN A 154 -20.71 3.29 34.02
CA GLN A 154 -19.92 4.05 34.99
C GLN A 154 -19.04 3.05 35.73
N GLU A 155 -17.73 3.23 35.57
CA GLU A 155 -16.74 2.31 36.12
C GLU A 155 -15.69 3.08 36.89
N LYS A 156 -15.38 2.55 38.07
CA LYS A 156 -14.21 2.93 38.85
C LYS A 156 -12.98 2.35 38.18
N ASN A 157 -12.06 3.18 37.73
CA ASN A 157 -10.85 2.78 37.02
C ASN A 157 -9.65 3.60 37.49
N TYR A 158 -8.46 3.12 37.16
CA TYR A 158 -7.22 3.86 37.25
C TYR A 158 -7.00 4.70 36.00
N PHE A 159 -6.51 5.92 36.22
CA PHE A 159 -6.23 6.91 35.19
C PHE A 159 -4.78 7.36 35.27
N PHE A 160 -4.16 7.52 34.11
CA PHE A 160 -2.85 8.14 33.95
C PHE A 160 -3.04 9.64 33.71
N ARG A 161 -2.30 10.46 34.49
CA ARG A 161 -2.23 11.93 34.40
C ARG A 161 -1.52 12.41 33.14
N MET A 162 -2.03 12.01 31.98
CA MET A 162 -1.48 12.34 30.66
C MET A 162 -1.43 13.85 30.43
N THR A 163 -2.41 14.59 30.92
CA THR A 163 -2.53 16.04 30.76
C THR A 163 -1.32 16.81 31.27
N LYS A 164 -0.66 16.32 32.33
CA LYS A 164 0.58 16.88 32.89
C LYS A 164 1.75 16.92 31.88
N TYR A 165 1.75 16.02 30.90
CA TYR A 165 2.86 15.81 29.96
C TYR A 165 2.61 16.39 28.56
N LEU A 166 1.45 17.00 28.31
CA LEU A 166 1.09 17.51 26.98
C LEU A 166 1.96 18.69 26.54
N GLU A 167 2.23 19.65 27.43
CA GLU A 167 3.07 20.81 27.10
C GLU A 167 4.55 20.42 26.90
N PRO A 168 5.19 19.61 27.77
CA PRO A 168 6.52 19.07 27.50
C PRO A 168 6.60 18.30 26.17
N LEU A 169 5.57 17.53 25.83
CA LEU A 169 5.51 16.82 24.55
C LEU A 169 5.40 17.79 23.36
N ARG A 170 4.56 18.82 23.47
CA ARG A 170 4.41 19.86 22.46
C ARG A 170 5.75 20.55 22.20
N GLU A 171 6.46 20.95 23.25
CA GLU A 171 7.80 21.55 23.15
C GLU A 171 8.78 20.59 22.46
N HIS A 172 8.79 19.32 22.83
CA HIS A 172 9.63 18.31 22.20
C HIS A 172 9.38 18.20 20.68
N ILE A 173 8.11 18.14 20.24
CA ILE A 173 7.73 18.05 18.81
C ILE A 173 8.10 19.33 18.04
N LEU A 174 8.05 20.49 18.68
CA LEU A 174 8.48 21.76 18.08
C LEU A 174 9.99 21.81 17.89
N ASN A 175 10.76 21.37 18.89
CA ASN A 175 12.22 21.36 18.87
C ASN A 175 12.82 20.22 18.02
N ASN A 176 12.04 19.18 17.73
CA ASN A 176 12.45 18.01 16.94
C ASN A 176 11.52 17.81 15.74
N PRO A 177 11.69 18.60 14.65
CA PRO A 177 10.77 18.55 13.51
C PRO A 177 10.70 17.18 12.81
N ASP A 178 11.75 16.36 12.96
CA ASP A 178 11.83 15.01 12.37
C ASP A 178 11.26 13.89 13.26
N PHE A 179 10.81 14.23 14.48
CA PHE A 179 10.25 13.27 15.44
C PHE A 179 9.01 12.59 14.89
N ILE A 180 8.16 13.27 14.10
CA ILE A 180 6.99 12.66 13.44
C ILE A 180 7.07 12.96 11.95
N LYS A 181 7.15 11.92 11.12
CA LYS A 181 7.10 12.04 9.66
C LYS A 181 6.03 11.13 9.04
N PRO A 182 5.44 11.52 7.90
CA PRO A 182 5.60 12.83 7.22
C PRO A 182 5.03 14.05 7.97
N GLU A 183 5.44 15.25 7.55
CA GLU A 183 5.13 16.53 8.22
C GLU A 183 3.63 16.75 8.49
N ARG A 184 2.77 16.28 7.58
CA ARG A 184 1.30 16.37 7.76
C ARG A 184 0.83 15.79 9.09
N TYR A 185 1.42 14.68 9.54
CA TYR A 185 1.02 14.01 10.77
C TYR A 185 1.63 14.69 12.00
N ARG A 186 2.79 15.32 11.87
CA ARG A 186 3.32 16.23 12.88
C ARG A 186 2.35 17.38 13.13
N ASN A 187 1.87 18.01 12.06
CA ASN A 187 0.94 19.13 12.15
C ASN A 187 -0.43 18.69 12.72
N GLU A 188 -0.90 17.50 12.34
CA GLU A 188 -2.10 16.90 12.91
C GLU A 188 -1.96 16.70 14.43
N VAL A 189 -0.83 16.14 14.89
CA VAL A 189 -0.56 15.95 16.32
C VAL A 189 -0.41 17.27 17.07
N LEU A 190 0.27 18.27 16.50
CA LEU A 190 0.35 19.61 17.10
C LEU A 190 -1.02 20.29 17.21
N GLY A 191 -1.93 20.01 16.27
CA GLY A 191 -3.33 20.39 16.33
C GLY A 191 -4.05 19.70 17.48
N MET A 192 -3.91 18.37 17.61
CA MET A 192 -4.51 17.59 18.71
C MET A 192 -4.02 18.07 20.09
N LEU A 193 -2.74 18.44 20.21
CA LEU A 193 -2.17 18.98 21.46
C LEU A 193 -2.64 20.40 21.78
N GLY A 194 -3.31 21.09 20.85
CA GLY A 194 -3.96 22.37 21.10
C GLY A 194 -5.40 22.24 21.62
N GLU A 195 -5.95 21.03 21.66
CA GLU A 195 -7.30 20.73 22.16
C GLU A 195 -7.27 20.35 23.65
N GLU A 196 -8.42 20.41 24.32
CA GLU A 196 -8.59 19.91 25.68
C GLU A 196 -8.59 18.37 25.70
N LEU A 197 -7.40 17.77 25.75
CA LEU A 197 -7.25 16.33 25.98
C LEU A 197 -7.49 15.98 27.45
N THR A 198 -8.05 14.79 27.69
CA THR A 198 -8.34 14.26 29.03
C THR A 198 -7.33 13.20 29.46
N ASP A 199 -7.27 12.96 30.77
CA ASP A 199 -6.43 11.89 31.34
C ASP A 199 -6.86 10.51 30.82
N LEU A 200 -5.89 9.61 30.69
CA LEU A 200 -6.06 8.34 29.98
C LEU A 200 -6.53 7.26 30.96
N CYS A 201 -7.62 6.57 30.64
CA CYS A 201 -8.03 5.38 31.40
C CYS A 201 -7.10 4.19 31.10
N ILE A 202 -6.47 3.63 32.13
CA ILE A 202 -5.43 2.59 31.97
C ILE A 202 -5.80 1.23 32.57
N SER A 203 -7.02 1.08 33.12
CA SER A 203 -7.44 -0.19 33.72
C SER A 203 -8.87 -0.58 33.37
N ARG A 204 -9.20 -1.85 33.62
CA ARG A 204 -10.56 -2.39 33.72
C ARG A 204 -10.69 -3.29 34.95
N PRO A 205 -11.86 -3.31 35.62
CA PRO A 205 -12.06 -4.23 36.74
C PRO A 205 -12.15 -5.68 36.23
N LYS A 206 -11.60 -6.63 36.98
CA LYS A 206 -11.65 -8.07 36.65
C LYS A 206 -13.06 -8.65 36.61
N SER A 207 -14.02 -8.00 37.27
CA SER A 207 -15.44 -8.34 37.15
C SER A 207 -15.98 -8.16 35.73
N ARG A 208 -15.31 -7.37 34.89
CA ARG A 208 -15.62 -7.14 33.48
C ARG A 208 -14.67 -7.87 32.54
N LEU A 209 -13.36 -7.74 32.77
CA LEU A 209 -12.33 -8.29 31.89
C LEU A 209 -11.27 -9.04 32.70
N THR A 210 -11.20 -10.35 32.49
CA THR A 210 -10.21 -11.21 33.15
C THR A 210 -8.95 -11.43 32.32
N TRP A 211 -9.00 -11.19 31.01
CA TRP A 211 -7.90 -11.43 30.08
C TRP A 211 -7.05 -10.17 29.85
N GLY A 212 -6.07 -9.98 30.73
CA GLY A 212 -5.11 -8.86 30.69
C GLY A 212 -4.04 -8.98 31.77
N ILE A 213 -3.11 -8.03 31.81
CA ILE A 213 -2.02 -7.99 32.78
C ILE A 213 -2.53 -7.34 34.08
N GLU A 214 -2.31 -7.95 35.23
CA GLU A 214 -2.76 -7.39 36.52
C GLU A 214 -1.94 -6.15 36.91
N LEU A 215 -2.61 -5.14 37.48
CA LEU A 215 -1.90 -3.99 38.05
C LEU A 215 -1.11 -4.46 39.29
N PRO A 216 0.17 -4.05 39.43
CA PRO A 216 1.02 -4.51 40.54
C PRO A 216 0.55 -4.02 41.92
N PHE A 217 -0.17 -2.89 41.96
CA PHE A 217 -0.69 -2.27 43.18
C PHE A 217 -2.19 -2.54 43.44
N ASP A 218 -2.92 -3.14 42.50
CA ASP A 218 -4.32 -3.56 42.69
C ASP A 218 -4.71 -4.72 41.77
N GLN A 219 -4.66 -5.94 42.31
CA GLN A 219 -4.98 -7.17 41.58
C GLN A 219 -6.47 -7.32 41.23
N GLN A 220 -7.36 -6.43 41.66
CA GLN A 220 -8.76 -6.44 41.21
C GLN A 220 -8.92 -5.85 39.82
N TYR A 221 -7.85 -5.26 39.27
CA TYR A 221 -7.82 -4.58 37.99
C TYR A 221 -6.80 -5.19 37.03
N VAL A 222 -7.11 -5.13 35.74
CA VAL A 222 -6.19 -5.44 34.65
C VAL A 222 -5.86 -4.18 33.85
N THR A 223 -4.64 -4.11 33.34
CA THR A 223 -4.13 -3.07 32.45
C THR A 223 -4.96 -3.03 31.18
N TYR A 224 -5.36 -1.83 30.77
CA TYR A 224 -6.17 -1.60 29.59
C TYR A 224 -5.31 -1.19 28.40
N VAL A 225 -5.32 -2.05 27.38
CA VAL A 225 -4.80 -1.92 26.01
C VAL A 225 -3.49 -1.14 25.88
N TRP A 226 -3.50 0.19 25.88
CA TRP A 226 -2.32 0.99 25.52
C TRP A 226 -1.14 0.90 26.50
N PHE A 227 -1.41 0.79 27.82
CA PHE A 227 -0.37 0.62 28.84
C PHE A 227 0.24 -0.78 28.90
N ASP A 228 -0.24 -1.69 28.06
CA ASP A 228 0.29 -3.03 27.84
C ASP A 228 0.96 -3.05 26.46
N ALA A 229 0.16 -2.82 25.41
CA ALA A 229 0.59 -2.89 24.03
C ALA A 229 1.80 -1.99 23.70
N LEU A 230 1.84 -0.72 24.13
CA LEU A 230 2.92 0.20 23.76
C LEU A 230 4.26 -0.14 24.44
N ILE A 231 4.21 -0.82 25.59
CA ILE A 231 5.42 -1.24 26.32
C ILE A 231 6.17 -2.37 25.60
N ASN A 232 5.54 -3.00 24.59
CA ASN A 232 6.17 -4.02 23.76
C ASN A 232 7.55 -3.56 23.23
N TYR A 233 7.67 -2.30 22.84
CA TYR A 233 8.88 -1.74 22.21
C TYR A 233 10.11 -1.79 23.12
N ILE A 234 9.92 -1.58 24.43
CA ILE A 234 11.01 -1.61 25.42
C ILE A 234 11.15 -2.99 26.06
N SER A 235 10.05 -3.72 26.25
CA SER A 235 10.10 -5.09 26.77
C SER A 235 10.80 -6.05 25.80
N ALA A 236 10.67 -5.83 24.49
CA ALA A 236 11.39 -6.57 23.47
C ALA A 236 12.91 -6.37 23.57
N LEU A 237 13.35 -5.22 24.07
CA LEU A 237 14.76 -4.90 24.34
C LEU A 237 15.18 -5.22 25.78
N SER A 238 14.35 -5.96 26.52
CA SER A 238 14.59 -6.39 27.90
C SER A 238 14.81 -5.24 28.87
N TRP A 239 14.16 -4.09 28.68
CA TRP A 239 14.16 -3.01 29.67
C TRP A 239 13.61 -3.50 31.03
N PRO A 240 14.15 -3.04 32.18
CA PRO A 240 15.28 -2.11 32.34
C PRO A 240 16.66 -2.78 32.41
N GLU A 241 16.72 -4.10 32.62
CA GLU A 241 17.97 -4.80 32.99
C GLU A 241 18.80 -5.30 31.79
N GLY A 242 18.26 -5.25 30.56
CA GLY A 242 18.87 -5.78 29.34
C GLY A 242 19.88 -4.88 28.63
N GLY A 243 20.89 -5.49 28.02
CA GLY A 243 21.89 -4.79 27.19
C GLY A 243 21.34 -4.22 25.88
N ASP A 244 20.31 -4.86 25.30
CA ASP A 244 19.73 -4.45 24.02
C ASP A 244 19.03 -3.09 24.11
N PHE A 245 18.38 -2.76 25.23
CA PHE A 245 17.77 -1.43 25.41
C PHE A 245 18.83 -0.32 25.30
N LYS A 246 19.94 -0.46 26.02
CA LYS A 246 21.05 0.51 25.97
C LYS A 246 21.68 0.61 24.59
N LYS A 247 21.70 -0.50 23.85
CA LYS A 247 22.30 -0.59 22.52
C LYS A 247 21.42 0.03 21.45
N TYR A 248 20.11 -0.24 21.46
CA TYR A 248 19.24 0.00 20.30
C TYR A 248 18.23 1.13 20.50
N TRP A 249 17.85 1.48 21.74
CA TRP A 249 16.75 2.42 21.99
C TRP A 249 17.00 3.84 21.46
N SER A 250 18.24 4.32 21.49
CA SER A 250 18.59 5.63 20.94
C SER A 250 18.37 5.74 19.43
N GLY A 251 18.29 4.61 18.72
CA GLY A 251 17.97 4.53 17.29
C GLY A 251 16.54 4.07 17.02
N ALA A 252 15.59 4.23 17.96
CA ALA A 252 14.23 3.70 17.85
C ALA A 252 13.35 4.47 16.85
N HIS A 253 12.98 3.81 15.76
CA HIS A 253 11.97 4.25 14.80
C HIS A 253 10.72 3.38 14.94
N HIS A 254 9.57 4.00 15.16
CA HIS A 254 8.29 3.31 15.18
C HIS A 254 7.56 3.52 13.85
N LEU A 255 7.21 2.44 13.17
CA LEU A 255 6.41 2.46 11.96
C LEU A 255 4.95 2.18 12.31
N VAL A 256 4.03 3.04 11.89
CA VAL A 256 2.60 2.86 12.17
C VAL A 256 1.72 3.32 11.01
N ALA A 257 0.50 2.78 10.94
CA ALA A 257 -0.56 3.32 10.12
C ALA A 257 -1.23 4.51 10.82
N LYS A 258 -1.88 5.38 10.04
CA LYS A 258 -2.52 6.60 10.57
C LYS A 258 -3.65 6.39 11.58
N ASP A 259 -4.29 5.21 11.67
CA ASP A 259 -5.33 4.94 12.70
C ASP A 259 -4.79 4.99 14.12
N ILE A 260 -3.54 4.59 14.30
CA ILE A 260 -2.89 4.49 15.61
C ILE A 260 -1.87 5.61 15.82
N LEU A 261 -2.03 6.73 15.09
CA LEU A 261 -1.21 7.94 15.24
C LEU A 261 -1.27 8.48 16.66
N LYS A 262 -2.47 8.79 17.18
CA LYS A 262 -2.64 9.37 18.52
C LYS A 262 -2.02 8.51 19.64
N PRO A 263 -2.23 7.18 19.68
CA PRO A 263 -1.53 6.31 20.62
C PRO A 263 -0.01 6.41 20.58
N HIS A 264 0.60 6.52 19.40
CA HIS A 264 2.06 6.53 19.28
C HIS A 264 2.70 7.92 19.35
N ALA A 265 1.95 8.97 19.02
CA ALA A 265 2.44 10.34 19.02
C ALA A 265 2.09 11.11 20.30
N VAL A 266 1.10 10.65 21.07
CA VAL A 266 0.65 11.31 22.31
C VAL A 266 0.75 10.38 23.52
N PHE A 267 0.09 9.22 23.49
CA PHE A 267 0.06 8.35 24.67
C PHE A 267 1.45 7.79 24.95
N TRP A 268 2.10 7.24 23.93
CA TRP A 268 3.42 6.61 24.12
C TRP A 268 4.50 7.58 24.62
N PRO A 269 4.71 8.77 24.03
CA PRO A 269 5.71 9.71 24.56
C PRO A 269 5.40 10.19 25.98
N THR A 270 4.13 10.46 26.31
CA THR A 270 3.78 10.89 27.67
C THR A 270 3.96 9.77 28.69
N MET A 271 3.70 8.51 28.31
CA MET A 271 4.01 7.33 29.13
C MET A 271 5.52 7.20 29.39
N LEU A 272 6.34 7.38 28.36
CA LEU A 272 7.80 7.36 28.48
C LEU A 272 8.32 8.48 29.39
N MET A 273 7.81 9.71 29.23
CA MET A 273 8.14 10.84 30.11
C MET A 273 7.74 10.56 31.57
N ALA A 274 6.56 9.99 31.80
CA ALA A 274 6.11 9.66 33.14
C ALA A 274 6.99 8.58 33.78
N ALA A 275 7.40 7.58 32.99
CA ALA A 275 8.30 6.51 33.41
C ALA A 275 9.80 6.91 33.41
N ASP A 276 10.16 8.18 33.15
CA ASP A 276 11.55 8.65 33.03
C ASP A 276 12.40 7.82 32.05
N ILE A 277 11.77 7.37 30.96
CA ILE A 277 12.42 6.65 29.86
C ILE A 277 12.65 7.64 28.71
N PRO A 278 13.85 7.66 28.08
CA PRO A 278 14.10 8.53 26.94
C PRO A 278 13.07 8.31 25.82
N LEU A 279 12.70 9.37 25.11
CA LEU A 279 11.84 9.25 23.94
C LEU A 279 12.57 8.50 22.81
N PHE A 280 11.78 7.83 21.96
CA PHE A 280 12.27 7.18 20.75
C PHE A 280 12.75 8.22 19.71
N GLN A 281 13.56 7.81 18.75
CA GLN A 281 14.15 8.71 17.75
C GLN A 281 13.10 9.31 16.82
N SER A 282 12.16 8.50 16.31
CA SER A 282 11.06 9.04 15.50
C SER A 282 9.88 8.09 15.25
N LEU A 283 8.73 8.68 14.92
CA LEU A 283 7.54 8.04 14.40
C LEU A 283 7.47 8.21 12.88
N ARG A 284 7.18 7.11 12.18
CA ARG A 284 7.00 7.04 10.72
C ARG A 284 5.60 6.54 10.43
N VAL A 285 4.80 7.40 9.81
CA VAL A 285 3.35 7.19 9.66
C VAL A 285 3.01 7.00 8.20
N HIS A 286 2.35 5.89 7.88
CA HIS A 286 1.87 5.60 6.53
C HIS A 286 0.35 5.67 6.41
N GLY A 287 -0.14 5.82 5.17
CA GLY A 287 -1.56 5.77 4.85
C GLY A 287 -2.10 4.34 4.75
N TYR A 288 -3.34 4.22 4.30
CA TYR A 288 -3.98 2.93 4.08
C TYR A 288 -3.81 2.41 2.67
N TRP A 289 -3.79 1.08 2.56
CA TRP A 289 -4.23 0.41 1.34
C TRP A 289 -5.76 0.34 1.32
N THR A 290 -6.38 0.86 0.27
CA THR A 290 -7.82 0.76 0.01
C THR A 290 -8.08 -0.15 -1.18
N VAL A 291 -9.31 -0.67 -1.30
CA VAL A 291 -9.76 -1.43 -2.46
C VAL A 291 -11.07 -0.81 -2.93
N SER A 292 -11.15 -0.41 -4.19
CA SER A 292 -12.31 0.33 -4.74
C SER A 292 -12.70 1.53 -3.88
N GLU A 293 -11.70 2.34 -3.47
CA GLU A 293 -11.84 3.54 -2.65
C GLU A 293 -12.39 3.33 -1.22
N THR A 294 -12.51 2.08 -0.78
CA THR A 294 -12.96 1.73 0.58
C THR A 294 -11.84 1.09 1.40
N LYS A 295 -11.82 1.34 2.72
CA LYS A 295 -10.91 0.64 3.64
C LYS A 295 -11.24 -0.86 3.59
N MET A 296 -10.20 -1.69 3.53
CA MET A 296 -10.38 -3.15 3.58
C MET A 296 -11.07 -3.55 4.88
N SER A 297 -12.13 -4.33 4.78
CA SER A 297 -12.82 -4.91 5.94
C SER A 297 -13.41 -6.27 5.60
N LYS A 298 -13.40 -7.17 6.59
CA LYS A 298 -14.01 -8.50 6.43
C LYS A 298 -15.51 -8.42 6.11
N SER A 299 -16.22 -7.43 6.67
CA SER A 299 -17.66 -7.26 6.46
C SER A 299 -18.00 -6.87 5.03
N LEU A 300 -17.12 -6.15 4.32
CA LEU A 300 -17.30 -5.76 2.92
C LEU A 300 -16.79 -6.82 1.94
N GLY A 301 -16.09 -7.87 2.41
CA GLY A 301 -15.54 -8.92 1.55
C GLY A 301 -14.45 -8.45 0.58
N ASN A 302 -13.88 -7.27 0.78
CA ASN A 302 -12.87 -6.64 -0.08
C ASN A 302 -11.43 -6.84 0.43
N VAL A 303 -11.22 -7.79 1.35
CA VAL A 303 -9.89 -8.04 1.94
C VAL A 303 -8.99 -8.73 0.92
N VAL A 304 -7.85 -8.10 0.62
CA VAL A 304 -6.79 -8.72 -0.18
C VAL A 304 -5.92 -9.57 0.72
N GLU A 305 -5.91 -10.87 0.45
CA GLU A 305 -5.03 -11.83 1.12
C GLU A 305 -3.65 -11.81 0.45
N PRO A 306 -2.57 -11.44 1.16
CA PRO A 306 -1.23 -11.37 0.59
C PRO A 306 -0.79 -12.67 -0.09
N MET A 307 -1.14 -13.81 0.52
CA MET A 307 -0.84 -15.17 0.02
C MET A 307 -1.33 -15.39 -1.40
N SER A 308 -2.59 -15.06 -1.66
CA SER A 308 -3.18 -15.18 -2.99
C SER A 308 -2.44 -14.36 -4.06
N MET A 309 -1.92 -13.18 -3.70
CA MET A 309 -1.25 -12.29 -4.65
C MET A 309 0.15 -12.78 -5.01
N VAL A 310 0.90 -13.26 -4.03
CA VAL A 310 2.25 -13.81 -4.26
C VAL A 310 2.20 -15.14 -4.98
N ASP A 311 1.25 -16.02 -4.67
CA ASP A 311 1.10 -17.29 -5.40
C ASP A 311 0.83 -17.03 -6.90
N LYS A 312 0.12 -15.94 -7.20
CA LYS A 312 -0.29 -15.58 -8.56
C LYS A 312 0.77 -14.78 -9.32
N TYR A 313 1.47 -13.87 -8.65
CA TYR A 313 2.33 -12.87 -9.29
C TYR A 313 3.81 -12.91 -8.84
N GLY A 314 4.13 -13.76 -7.88
CA GLY A 314 5.46 -13.86 -7.28
C GLY A 314 5.71 -12.84 -6.17
N LEU A 315 6.46 -13.26 -5.15
CA LEU A 315 6.81 -12.43 -4.00
C LEU A 315 7.61 -11.17 -4.38
N PRO A 316 8.62 -11.24 -5.27
CA PRO A 316 9.37 -10.07 -5.69
C PRO A 316 8.46 -8.97 -6.25
N SER A 317 7.56 -9.36 -7.16
CA SER A 317 6.60 -8.46 -7.80
C SER A 317 5.66 -7.82 -6.79
N PHE A 318 5.17 -8.60 -5.83
CA PHE A 318 4.30 -8.11 -4.78
C PHE A 318 4.99 -7.09 -3.89
N ARG A 319 6.19 -7.39 -3.36
CA ARG A 319 6.96 -6.46 -2.52
C ARG A 319 7.33 -5.18 -3.27
N TYR A 320 7.80 -5.32 -4.52
CA TYR A 320 8.10 -4.18 -5.39
C TYR A 320 6.88 -3.29 -5.59
N PHE A 321 5.73 -3.87 -5.97
CA PHE A 321 4.49 -3.13 -6.18
C PHE A 321 4.10 -2.30 -4.95
N LEU A 322 4.14 -2.90 -3.76
CA LEU A 322 3.72 -2.20 -2.54
C LEU A 322 4.61 -0.99 -2.20
N LEU A 323 5.92 -1.10 -2.41
CA LEU A 323 6.84 0.01 -2.17
C LEU A 323 6.90 1.02 -3.31
N ARG A 324 6.62 0.59 -4.55
CA ARG A 324 6.69 1.42 -5.75
C ARG A 324 5.44 2.24 -5.98
N GLU A 325 4.27 1.68 -5.65
CA GLU A 325 2.97 2.26 -5.99
C GLU A 325 2.47 3.23 -4.90
N MET A 326 2.66 2.89 -3.61
CA MET A 326 2.27 3.79 -2.52
C MET A 326 3.31 4.89 -2.31
N GLN A 327 2.86 6.15 -2.35
CA GLN A 327 3.62 7.24 -1.76
C GLN A 327 3.47 7.19 -0.23
N PHE A 328 4.58 6.97 0.47
CA PHE A 328 4.58 6.79 1.92
C PHE A 328 3.93 7.99 2.64
N GLY A 329 2.98 7.69 3.54
CA GLY A 329 2.17 8.69 4.25
C GLY A 329 0.92 9.19 3.52
N LEU A 330 0.65 8.69 2.31
CA LEU A 330 -0.62 8.86 1.62
C LEU A 330 -1.36 7.52 1.52
N ASP A 331 -2.68 7.59 1.36
CA ASP A 331 -3.46 6.40 1.04
C ASP A 331 -3.21 6.00 -0.42
N ALA A 332 -3.24 4.70 -0.69
CA ALA A 332 -3.12 4.15 -2.04
C ALA A 332 -4.20 3.08 -2.28
N SER A 333 -4.70 3.02 -3.52
CA SER A 333 -5.67 2.00 -3.92
C SER A 333 -4.95 0.78 -4.48
N PHE A 334 -5.32 -0.40 -4.00
CA PHE A 334 -4.86 -1.68 -4.53
C PHE A 334 -5.76 -2.15 -5.66
N SER A 335 -5.16 -2.53 -6.79
CA SER A 335 -5.81 -3.30 -7.84
C SER A 335 -4.85 -4.33 -8.44
N GLU A 336 -5.36 -5.50 -8.83
CA GLU A 336 -4.56 -6.50 -9.52
C GLU A 336 -4.07 -5.96 -10.88
N GLU A 337 -4.87 -5.10 -11.52
CA GLU A 337 -4.51 -4.43 -12.76
C GLU A 337 -3.26 -3.55 -12.60
N ALA A 338 -3.18 -2.77 -11.52
CA ALA A 338 -2.01 -1.94 -11.24
C ALA A 338 -0.77 -2.79 -10.91
N LEU A 339 -0.95 -3.86 -10.13
CA LEU A 339 0.12 -4.80 -9.82
C LEU A 339 0.68 -5.45 -11.09
N VAL A 340 -0.17 -6.01 -11.94
CA VAL A 340 0.25 -6.63 -13.20
C VAL A 340 0.86 -5.59 -14.15
N GLY A 341 0.32 -4.36 -14.15
CA GLY A 341 0.92 -3.24 -14.89
C GLY A 341 2.37 -2.99 -14.51
N ARG A 342 2.66 -2.88 -13.19
CA ARG A 342 4.03 -2.70 -12.67
C ARG A 342 4.91 -3.91 -12.92
N LEU A 343 4.40 -5.11 -12.70
CA LEU A 343 5.15 -6.35 -12.98
C LEU A 343 5.57 -6.41 -14.46
N ASN A 344 4.64 -6.18 -15.37
CA ASN A 344 4.94 -6.29 -16.80
C ASN A 344 5.82 -5.16 -17.31
N ALA A 345 5.52 -3.91 -16.96
CA ALA A 345 6.27 -2.76 -17.44
C ALA A 345 7.66 -2.70 -16.80
N ASP A 346 7.70 -2.55 -15.48
CA ASP A 346 8.94 -2.27 -14.77
C ASP A 346 9.80 -3.55 -14.71
N LEU A 347 9.26 -4.65 -14.18
CA LEU A 347 10.08 -5.83 -13.87
C LEU A 347 10.36 -6.71 -15.09
N ALA A 348 9.35 -7.04 -15.89
CA ALA A 348 9.52 -7.94 -17.03
C ALA A 348 10.12 -7.25 -18.26
N ASN A 349 9.53 -6.12 -18.69
CA ASN A 349 9.93 -5.46 -19.94
C ASN A 349 11.20 -4.60 -19.81
N ASP A 350 11.43 -3.94 -18.67
CA ASP A 350 12.62 -3.10 -18.52
C ASP A 350 13.78 -3.90 -17.90
N LEU A 351 13.64 -4.33 -16.65
CA LEU A 351 14.74 -4.96 -15.92
C LEU A 351 15.05 -6.39 -16.40
N GLY A 352 14.01 -7.22 -16.54
CA GLY A 352 14.13 -8.62 -16.96
C GLY A 352 14.67 -8.73 -18.39
N ASN A 353 14.14 -7.92 -19.31
CA ASN A 353 14.63 -7.86 -20.68
C ASN A 353 16.09 -7.37 -20.77
N LEU A 354 16.45 -6.29 -20.05
CA LEU A 354 17.83 -5.81 -20.00
C LEU A 354 18.78 -6.92 -19.56
N THR A 355 18.47 -7.55 -18.43
CA THR A 355 19.28 -8.63 -17.85
C THR A 355 19.44 -9.78 -18.85
N ASN A 356 18.34 -10.26 -19.42
CA ASN A 356 18.38 -11.38 -20.35
C ASN A 356 19.14 -11.05 -21.65
N ARG A 357 18.96 -9.83 -22.20
CA ARG A 357 19.70 -9.36 -23.40
C ARG A 357 21.19 -9.31 -23.14
N VAL A 358 21.61 -8.71 -22.02
CA VAL A 358 23.03 -8.55 -21.67
C VAL A 358 23.68 -9.90 -21.44
N LEU A 359 23.07 -10.80 -20.65
CA LEU A 359 23.58 -12.16 -20.43
C LEU A 359 23.72 -12.95 -21.74
N SER A 360 22.70 -12.91 -22.59
CA SER A 360 22.71 -13.60 -23.89
C SER A 360 23.83 -13.07 -24.81
N MET A 361 24.05 -11.75 -24.81
CA MET A 361 25.12 -11.10 -25.56
C MET A 361 26.50 -11.47 -25.01
N THR A 362 26.69 -11.49 -23.69
CA THR A 362 27.95 -11.92 -23.06
C THR A 362 28.28 -13.36 -23.42
N HIS A 363 27.31 -14.26 -23.40
CA HIS A 363 27.51 -15.63 -23.88
C HIS A 363 27.88 -15.72 -25.36
N LYS A 364 27.21 -14.94 -26.20
CA LYS A 364 27.45 -14.96 -27.64
C LYS A 364 28.81 -14.37 -28.02
N TYR A 365 29.24 -13.30 -27.35
CA TYR A 365 30.40 -12.51 -27.76
C TYR A 365 31.67 -12.89 -27.00
N PHE A 366 31.53 -13.36 -25.75
CA PHE A 366 32.62 -13.63 -24.82
C PHE A 366 32.52 -15.00 -24.14
N ASN A 367 31.74 -15.93 -24.71
CA ASN A 367 31.55 -17.29 -24.18
C ASN A 367 31.03 -17.35 -22.73
N GLY A 368 30.42 -16.27 -22.24
CA GLY A 368 29.88 -16.16 -20.88
C GLY A 368 30.85 -15.58 -19.87
N GLU A 369 32.05 -15.18 -20.29
CA GLU A 369 33.02 -14.54 -19.41
C GLU A 369 32.82 -13.03 -19.38
N VAL A 370 32.87 -12.43 -18.18
CA VAL A 370 32.89 -10.98 -18.00
C VAL A 370 34.16 -10.42 -18.67
N PRO A 371 34.06 -9.52 -19.66
CA PRO A 371 35.23 -9.00 -20.36
C PRO A 371 36.06 -8.05 -19.48
N VAL A 372 37.33 -7.85 -19.86
CA VAL A 372 38.18 -6.79 -19.29
C VAL A 372 37.85 -5.48 -20.00
N PRO A 373 37.35 -4.43 -19.29
CA PRO A 373 37.07 -3.15 -19.92
C PRO A 373 38.38 -2.43 -20.31
N SER A 374 38.36 -1.76 -21.46
CA SER A 374 39.40 -0.82 -21.86
C SER A 374 39.07 0.60 -21.36
N GLU A 375 39.70 1.63 -21.93
CA GLU A 375 39.37 3.02 -21.58
C GLU A 375 37.88 3.34 -21.82
N PHE A 376 37.30 4.09 -20.89
CA PHE A 376 35.92 4.55 -20.96
C PHE A 376 35.82 5.74 -21.93
N SER A 377 34.96 5.59 -22.94
CA SER A 377 34.53 6.69 -23.80
C SER A 377 33.63 7.66 -23.05
N GLU A 378 33.39 8.84 -23.61
CA GLU A 378 32.49 9.85 -23.00
C GLU A 378 31.09 9.28 -22.72
N MET A 379 30.52 8.51 -23.65
CA MET A 379 29.21 7.85 -23.44
C MET A 379 29.21 6.86 -22.26
N ASP A 380 30.35 6.22 -21.97
CA ASP A 380 30.47 5.32 -20.81
C ASP A 380 30.53 6.12 -19.53
N LYS A 381 31.33 7.19 -19.51
CA LYS A 381 31.47 8.08 -18.36
C LYS A 381 30.13 8.71 -17.99
N GLU A 382 29.40 9.24 -18.97
CA GLU A 382 28.05 9.78 -18.78
C GLU A 382 27.09 8.73 -18.18
N THR A 383 27.18 7.48 -18.63
CA THR A 383 26.37 6.37 -18.11
C THR A 383 26.74 6.01 -16.67
N ILE A 384 28.04 6.00 -16.36
CA ILE A 384 28.57 5.73 -15.03
C ILE A 384 28.18 6.84 -14.06
N GLU A 385 28.36 8.11 -14.44
CA GLU A 385 28.02 9.28 -13.64
C GLU A 385 26.53 9.31 -13.32
N LEU A 386 25.66 9.15 -14.33
CA LEU A 386 24.21 9.05 -14.13
C LEU A 386 23.86 7.90 -13.19
N GLY A 387 24.52 6.75 -13.34
CA GLY A 387 24.33 5.61 -12.45
C GLY A 387 24.68 5.95 -11.02
N GLN A 388 25.88 6.49 -10.77
CA GLN A 388 26.33 6.89 -9.43
C GLN A 388 25.38 7.89 -8.77
N GLU A 389 24.89 8.88 -9.52
CA GLU A 389 23.88 9.84 -9.02
C GLU A 389 22.56 9.16 -8.67
N SER A 390 22.02 8.33 -9.58
CA SER A 390 20.79 7.57 -9.35
C SER A 390 20.87 6.66 -8.12
N LEU A 391 22.01 6.00 -7.89
CA LEU A 391 22.24 5.12 -6.75
C LEU A 391 22.34 5.93 -5.44
N LYS A 392 23.06 7.05 -5.43
CA LYS A 392 23.13 7.96 -4.26
C LYS A 392 21.75 8.52 -3.89
N ASP A 393 21.00 8.97 -4.89
CA ASP A 393 19.64 9.47 -4.69
C ASP A 393 18.71 8.38 -4.16
N TYR A 394 18.83 7.15 -4.69
CA TYR A 394 18.07 6.00 -4.21
C TYR A 394 18.30 5.82 -2.70
N VAL A 395 19.55 5.73 -2.25
CA VAL A 395 19.88 5.48 -0.84
C VAL A 395 19.29 6.59 0.05
N LYS A 396 19.54 7.86 -0.31
CA LYS A 396 19.04 9.01 0.44
C LYS A 396 17.52 9.04 0.53
N LEU A 397 16.82 8.76 -0.56
CA LEU A 397 15.35 8.74 -0.56
C LEU A 397 14.81 7.57 0.26
N PHE A 398 15.46 6.42 0.18
CA PHE A 398 15.04 5.22 0.88
C PHE A 398 15.18 5.35 2.39
N GLU A 399 16.30 5.91 2.89
CA GLU A 399 16.50 6.26 4.31
C GLU A 399 15.41 7.22 4.84
N ASN A 400 14.88 8.07 3.97
CA ASN A 400 13.80 9.01 4.28
C ASN A 400 12.40 8.42 4.13
N PHE A 401 12.26 7.11 3.92
CA PHE A 401 11.00 6.40 3.69
C PHE A 401 10.28 6.83 2.38
N ASP A 402 10.97 7.50 1.46
CA ASP A 402 10.46 7.90 0.14
C ASP A 402 10.62 6.75 -0.89
N PHE A 403 10.14 5.55 -0.55
CA PHE A 403 10.40 4.31 -1.31
C PHE A 403 10.02 4.38 -2.79
N ALA A 404 8.84 4.93 -3.10
CA ALA A 404 8.36 5.05 -4.48
C ALA A 404 9.30 5.94 -5.33
N LYS A 405 9.81 7.03 -4.75
CA LYS A 405 10.77 7.91 -5.42
C LYS A 405 12.14 7.27 -5.52
N ALA A 406 12.60 6.58 -4.46
CA ALA A 406 13.84 5.83 -4.49
C ALA A 406 13.84 4.82 -5.65
N LEU A 407 12.83 3.96 -5.72
CA LEU A 407 12.68 2.98 -6.80
C LEU A 407 12.55 3.64 -8.18
N ALA A 408 11.86 4.78 -8.29
CA ALA A 408 11.84 5.54 -9.53
C ALA A 408 13.23 6.06 -9.95
N ARG A 409 14.07 6.51 -9.01
CA ARG A 409 15.46 6.93 -9.29
C ARG A 409 16.34 5.75 -9.72
N LEU A 410 16.14 4.57 -9.15
CA LEU A 410 16.80 3.35 -9.61
C LEU A 410 16.36 2.97 -11.03
N TRP A 411 15.08 3.16 -11.37
CA TRP A 411 14.56 2.91 -12.72
C TRP A 411 15.07 3.91 -13.78
N VAL A 412 15.56 5.08 -13.38
CA VAL A 412 16.29 5.98 -14.30
C VAL A 412 17.55 5.27 -14.80
N LEU A 413 18.30 4.59 -13.93
CA LEU A 413 19.46 3.81 -14.33
C LEU A 413 19.05 2.61 -15.22
N VAL A 414 18.02 1.85 -14.84
CA VAL A 414 17.51 0.71 -15.65
C VAL A 414 17.16 1.16 -17.08
N SER A 415 16.40 2.25 -17.20
CA SER A 415 16.01 2.84 -18.49
C SER A 415 17.23 3.32 -19.27
N HIS A 416 18.19 3.97 -18.60
CA HIS A 416 19.40 4.49 -19.23
C HIS A 416 20.31 3.36 -19.73
N LEU A 417 20.44 2.25 -19.00
CA LEU A 417 21.20 1.08 -19.47
C LEU A 417 20.54 0.44 -20.70
N ASN A 418 19.21 0.33 -20.74
CA ASN A 418 18.50 -0.12 -21.95
C ASN A 418 18.83 0.77 -23.16
N LYS A 419 18.77 2.09 -22.98
CA LYS A 419 19.14 3.07 -24.01
C LYS A 419 20.62 2.95 -24.41
N TYR A 420 21.51 2.73 -23.44
CA TYR A 420 22.94 2.53 -23.69
C TYR A 420 23.21 1.27 -24.52
N VAL A 421 22.48 0.16 -24.30
CA VAL A 421 22.53 -1.01 -25.20
C VAL A 421 22.20 -0.61 -26.64
N ASP A 422 21.14 0.17 -26.83
CA ASP A 422 20.67 0.50 -28.18
C ASP A 422 21.59 1.51 -28.90
N GLN A 423 22.13 2.49 -28.17
CA GLN A 423 23.05 3.49 -28.70
C GLN A 423 24.45 2.92 -28.98
N SER A 424 24.96 2.04 -28.10
CA SER A 424 26.25 1.39 -28.30
C SER A 424 26.22 0.27 -29.35
N ALA A 425 25.03 -0.24 -29.67
CA ALA A 425 24.77 -1.28 -30.64
C ALA A 425 25.80 -2.45 -30.60
N PRO A 426 25.89 -3.23 -29.49
CA PRO A 426 26.88 -4.29 -29.33
C PRO A 426 26.91 -5.30 -30.48
N TRP A 427 25.76 -5.55 -31.12
CA TRP A 427 25.66 -6.44 -32.27
C TRP A 427 26.35 -5.91 -33.52
N VAL A 428 26.47 -4.58 -33.69
CA VAL A 428 27.25 -3.96 -34.78
C VAL A 428 28.72 -4.08 -34.45
N LEU A 429 29.12 -3.68 -33.24
CA LEU A 429 30.50 -3.77 -32.77
C LEU A 429 31.07 -5.18 -32.91
N TYR A 430 30.26 -6.21 -32.59
CA TYR A 430 30.63 -7.61 -32.77
C TYR A 430 30.84 -7.98 -34.25
N LYS A 431 29.95 -7.54 -35.16
CA LYS A 431 30.08 -7.80 -36.60
C LYS A 431 31.31 -7.11 -37.21
N GLU A 432 31.60 -5.90 -36.75
CA GLU A 432 32.75 -5.09 -37.18
C GLU A 432 34.07 -5.52 -36.53
N LYS A 433 34.03 -6.51 -35.62
CA LYS A 433 35.18 -6.98 -34.83
C LYS A 433 35.85 -5.89 -34.00
N ASN A 434 35.10 -4.85 -33.62
CA ASN A 434 35.56 -3.80 -32.70
C ASN A 434 35.54 -4.32 -31.25
N THR A 435 36.44 -5.26 -30.97
CA THR A 435 36.46 -6.06 -29.74
C THR A 435 36.73 -5.20 -28.51
N VAL A 436 37.66 -4.24 -28.62
CA VAL A 436 38.04 -3.33 -27.53
C VAL A 436 36.83 -2.52 -27.05
N ARG A 437 36.07 -1.92 -27.98
CA ARG A 437 34.86 -1.17 -27.63
C ARG A 437 33.78 -2.08 -27.05
N LEU A 438 33.55 -3.24 -27.68
CA LEU A 438 32.54 -4.21 -27.26
C LEU A 438 32.78 -4.71 -25.82
N GLN A 439 34.03 -4.97 -25.45
CA GLN A 439 34.42 -5.38 -24.10
C GLN A 439 34.01 -4.33 -23.05
N THR A 440 34.37 -3.06 -23.28
CA THR A 440 34.00 -1.96 -22.37
C THR A 440 32.48 -1.83 -22.25
N VAL A 441 31.75 -1.86 -23.37
CA VAL A 441 30.28 -1.73 -23.38
C VAL A 441 29.62 -2.84 -22.58
N MET A 442 30.03 -4.09 -22.80
CA MET A 442 29.46 -5.23 -22.09
C MET A 442 29.80 -5.20 -20.60
N TYR A 443 31.00 -4.76 -20.23
CA TYR A 443 31.37 -4.59 -18.82
C TYR A 443 30.51 -3.53 -18.12
N VAL A 444 30.31 -2.36 -18.73
CA VAL A 444 29.48 -1.28 -18.16
C VAL A 444 28.05 -1.76 -17.90
N LEU A 445 27.49 -2.54 -18.83
CA LEU A 445 26.15 -3.12 -18.71
C LEU A 445 26.06 -4.17 -17.58
N LEU A 446 27.00 -5.09 -17.52
CA LEU A 446 27.03 -6.15 -16.50
C LEU A 446 27.20 -5.56 -15.10
N GLU A 447 28.10 -4.60 -14.94
CA GLU A 447 28.28 -3.89 -13.68
C GLU A 447 27.03 -3.10 -13.30
N GLY A 448 26.39 -2.41 -14.25
CA GLY A 448 25.14 -1.70 -14.00
C GLY A 448 24.03 -2.62 -13.47
N ILE A 449 23.90 -3.83 -14.02
CA ILE A 449 22.95 -4.85 -13.53
C ILE A 449 23.34 -5.32 -12.11
N ARG A 450 24.64 -5.54 -11.83
CA ARG A 450 25.12 -5.88 -10.48
C ARG A 450 24.71 -4.82 -9.47
N LYS A 451 24.91 -3.55 -9.79
CA LYS A 451 24.51 -2.42 -8.94
C LYS A 451 23.00 -2.39 -8.70
N ILE A 452 22.21 -2.56 -9.75
CA ILE A 452 20.74 -2.63 -9.64
C ILE A 452 20.32 -3.77 -8.72
N ALA A 453 20.92 -4.95 -8.86
CA ALA A 453 20.62 -6.09 -8.00
C ALA A 453 20.92 -5.79 -6.52
N LEU A 454 22.09 -5.23 -6.21
CA LEU A 454 22.43 -4.83 -4.83
C LEU A 454 21.45 -3.81 -4.25
N HIS A 455 21.04 -2.82 -5.05
CA HIS A 455 20.09 -1.78 -4.61
C HIS A 455 18.64 -2.27 -4.57
N LEU A 456 18.31 -3.37 -5.26
CA LEU A 456 16.99 -3.99 -5.15
C LEU A 456 16.89 -5.00 -4.01
N TRP A 457 18.01 -5.44 -3.42
CA TRP A 457 18.01 -6.43 -2.36
C TRP A 457 17.14 -6.05 -1.14
N PRO A 458 17.06 -4.78 -0.69
CA PRO A 458 16.13 -4.38 0.36
C PRO A 458 14.65 -4.63 0.02
N VAL A 459 14.30 -4.58 -1.27
CA VAL A 459 12.90 -4.66 -1.75
C VAL A 459 12.54 -6.06 -2.23
N MET A 460 13.44 -6.71 -2.97
CA MET A 460 13.26 -8.05 -3.53
C MET A 460 14.49 -8.93 -3.23
N PRO A 461 14.69 -9.36 -1.97
CA PRO A 461 15.92 -10.06 -1.56
C PRO A 461 16.21 -11.29 -2.42
N GLY A 462 15.27 -12.23 -2.50
CA GLY A 462 15.49 -13.48 -3.24
C GLY A 462 15.64 -13.30 -4.76
N ALA A 463 15.02 -12.28 -5.36
CA ALA A 463 15.23 -11.99 -6.79
C ALA A 463 16.59 -11.32 -7.03
N SER A 464 17.01 -10.45 -6.12
CA SER A 464 18.28 -9.74 -6.21
C SER A 464 19.46 -10.69 -6.05
N GLU A 465 19.39 -11.62 -5.10
CA GLU A 465 20.39 -12.69 -4.94
C GLU A 465 20.49 -13.56 -6.20
N LYS A 466 19.36 -13.94 -6.81
CA LYS A 466 19.37 -14.68 -8.08
C LYS A 466 19.95 -13.87 -9.25
N MET A 467 19.73 -12.55 -9.28
CA MET A 467 20.37 -11.69 -10.29
C MET A 467 21.88 -11.66 -10.11
N LEU A 468 22.37 -11.60 -8.86
CA LEU A 468 23.80 -11.65 -8.55
C LEU A 468 24.40 -13.02 -8.90
N GLU A 469 23.71 -14.11 -8.57
CA GLU A 469 24.10 -15.47 -8.94
C GLU A 469 24.21 -15.62 -10.47
N GLN A 470 23.27 -15.04 -11.23
CA GLN A 470 23.33 -15.01 -12.69
C GLN A 470 24.52 -14.22 -13.25
N LEU A 471 25.11 -13.33 -12.46
CA LEU A 471 26.35 -12.60 -12.79
C LEU A 471 27.61 -13.31 -12.25
N GLY A 472 27.46 -14.48 -11.63
CA GLY A 472 28.54 -15.22 -11.00
C GLY A 472 29.02 -14.60 -9.68
N VAL A 473 28.19 -13.79 -9.04
CA VAL A 473 28.49 -13.12 -7.76
C VAL A 473 27.72 -13.80 -6.64
N GLU A 474 28.44 -14.33 -5.66
CA GLU A 474 27.85 -14.80 -4.40
C GLU A 474 27.56 -13.59 -3.50
N PHE A 475 26.30 -13.47 -3.06
CA PHE A 475 25.91 -12.37 -2.17
C PHE A 475 26.29 -12.69 -0.72
N ASP A 476 27.14 -11.86 -0.13
CA ASP A 476 27.41 -11.83 1.31
C ASP A 476 27.10 -10.44 1.86
N LEU A 477 26.11 -10.38 2.75
CA LEU A 477 25.67 -9.13 3.40
C LEU A 477 26.84 -8.40 4.10
N ASN A 478 27.81 -9.13 4.65
CA ASN A 478 28.93 -8.52 5.38
C ASN A 478 30.02 -7.96 4.44
N SER A 479 29.97 -8.34 3.16
CA SER A 479 30.93 -7.89 2.14
C SER A 479 30.46 -6.64 1.39
N VAL A 480 29.18 -6.31 1.48
CA VAL A 480 28.57 -5.21 0.74
C VAL A 480 28.51 -3.95 1.60
N ASP A 481 29.10 -2.87 1.09
CA ASP A 481 28.86 -1.50 1.57
C ASP A 481 28.20 -0.70 0.46
N LEU A 482 26.90 -0.42 0.63
CA LEU A 482 26.11 0.30 -0.38
C LEU A 482 26.66 1.72 -0.64
N THR A 483 27.27 2.35 0.38
CA THR A 483 27.87 3.69 0.24
C THR A 483 29.08 3.66 -0.67
N GLY A 484 29.97 2.68 -0.47
CA GLY A 484 31.11 2.43 -1.36
C GLY A 484 30.68 2.04 -2.77
N GLU A 485 29.64 1.21 -2.89
CA GLU A 485 29.05 0.79 -4.16
C GLU A 485 28.52 1.99 -4.99
N CYS A 486 28.02 3.04 -4.34
CA CYS A 486 27.60 4.28 -5.00
C CYS A 486 28.77 5.12 -5.56
N ALA A 487 29.99 4.94 -5.05
CA ALA A 487 31.16 5.75 -5.42
C ALA A 487 32.03 5.12 -6.52
N GLN A 488 31.99 3.80 -6.68
CA GLN A 488 32.86 3.08 -7.62
C GLN A 488 32.04 2.26 -8.62
N TRP A 489 32.41 2.29 -9.91
CA TRP A 489 31.74 1.51 -10.96
C TRP A 489 32.55 0.27 -11.39
N LYS A 490 33.45 -0.23 -10.54
CA LYS A 490 34.21 -1.45 -10.83
C LYS A 490 34.16 -2.38 -9.63
N GLY A 491 33.22 -3.31 -9.65
CA GLY A 491 33.14 -4.37 -8.64
C GLY A 491 32.95 -5.78 -9.22
N LEU A 492 32.48 -5.94 -10.46
CA LEU A 492 32.38 -7.25 -11.10
C LEU A 492 33.75 -7.72 -11.64
N PRO A 493 34.33 -8.82 -11.12
CA PRO A 493 35.63 -9.30 -11.61
C PRO A 493 35.53 -9.80 -13.06
N SER A 494 36.46 -9.35 -13.92
CA SER A 494 36.61 -9.91 -15.27
C SER A 494 37.02 -11.38 -15.22
N GLY A 495 36.58 -12.16 -16.20
CA GLY A 495 36.73 -13.62 -16.26
C GLY A 495 35.67 -14.38 -15.44
N THR A 496 34.81 -13.70 -14.69
CA THR A 496 33.69 -14.35 -14.00
C THR A 496 32.71 -14.93 -15.01
N MET A 497 32.19 -16.13 -14.74
CA MET A 497 31.19 -16.77 -15.60
C MET A 497 29.79 -16.27 -15.25
N VAL A 498 29.07 -15.78 -16.26
CA VAL A 498 27.65 -15.41 -16.13
C VAL A 498 26.74 -16.53 -16.59
N ALA A 499 25.45 -16.43 -16.25
CA ALA A 499 24.43 -17.36 -16.72
C ALA A 499 24.02 -17.09 -18.18
N LYS A 500 23.57 -18.14 -18.87
CA LYS A 500 23.21 -18.06 -20.31
C LYS A 500 22.04 -17.14 -20.62
N SER A 501 21.07 -17.10 -19.72
CA SER A 501 19.80 -16.38 -19.89
C SER A 501 19.16 -16.15 -18.53
N SER A 502 18.23 -15.21 -18.46
CA SER A 502 17.42 -14.95 -17.27
C SER A 502 15.93 -15.03 -17.59
N ASN A 503 15.15 -15.58 -16.66
CA ASN A 503 13.69 -15.63 -16.70
C ASN A 503 13.08 -15.26 -15.34
N LEU A 504 13.68 -14.29 -14.63
CA LEU A 504 13.31 -13.94 -13.26
C LEU A 504 11.92 -13.29 -13.14
N PHE A 505 11.52 -12.53 -14.16
CA PHE A 505 10.25 -11.80 -14.16
C PHE A 505 9.44 -12.19 -15.40
N PRO A 506 8.76 -13.36 -15.39
CA PRO A 506 7.89 -13.74 -16.49
C PRO A 506 6.71 -12.77 -16.57
N ARG A 507 6.32 -12.40 -17.80
CA ARG A 507 5.13 -11.60 -18.03
C ARG A 507 3.88 -12.35 -17.60
N VAL A 508 2.90 -11.59 -17.12
CA VAL A 508 1.59 -12.10 -16.71
C VAL A 508 0.50 -11.38 -17.48
N ASP A 509 -0.37 -12.12 -18.15
CA ASP A 509 -1.58 -11.56 -18.76
C ASP A 509 -2.74 -11.68 -17.77
N LEU A 510 -3.47 -10.58 -17.54
CA LEU A 510 -4.69 -10.58 -16.71
C LEU A 510 -5.79 -11.49 -17.29
N SER A 511 -5.66 -11.91 -18.55
CA SER A 511 -6.53 -12.87 -19.21
C SER A 511 -5.94 -14.27 -19.20
N THR A 512 -6.13 -15.02 -18.12
CA THR A 512 -6.44 -16.47 -18.09
C THR A 512 -6.38 -16.97 -16.65
N GLU A 513 -7.54 -17.04 -15.98
CA GLU A 513 -7.68 -18.05 -14.93
C GLU A 513 -7.48 -19.42 -15.58
N LYS A 514 -6.36 -20.08 -15.25
CA LYS A 514 -6.24 -21.53 -15.37
C LYS A 514 -7.34 -22.15 -14.53
N LYS A 515 -8.34 -22.71 -15.21
CA LYS A 515 -9.31 -23.65 -14.63
C LYS A 515 -8.57 -24.92 -14.23
N ASP A 516 -7.99 -24.93 -13.03
CA ASP A 516 -7.62 -26.18 -12.38
C ASP A 516 -8.79 -26.75 -11.56
N LYS A 517 -8.83 -28.08 -11.57
CA LYS A 517 -9.99 -28.93 -11.30
C LYS A 517 -10.44 -28.86 -9.83
N ALA A 518 -11.61 -28.27 -9.58
CA ALA A 518 -12.42 -28.57 -8.41
C ALA A 518 -13.92 -28.46 -8.75
N GLN A 519 -14.72 -29.26 -8.04
CA GLN A 519 -16.03 -29.78 -8.41
C GLN A 519 -17.09 -28.73 -8.75
N LYS A 520 -18.02 -29.09 -9.64
CA LYS A 520 -19.24 -28.32 -9.97
C LYS A 520 -20.08 -28.05 -8.72
N PRO A 521 -20.51 -26.80 -8.52
CA PRO A 521 -21.91 -26.53 -8.19
C PRO A 521 -22.55 -25.53 -9.16
N GLN A 522 -23.87 -25.39 -9.04
CA GLN A 522 -24.82 -24.97 -10.06
C GLN A 522 -24.64 -23.54 -10.63
N LYS A 523 -25.04 -23.40 -11.89
CA LYS A 523 -25.12 -22.14 -12.64
C LYS A 523 -26.09 -21.15 -11.97
N THR A 524 -25.55 -20.12 -11.33
CA THR A 524 -26.20 -18.81 -11.23
C THR A 524 -25.63 -17.90 -12.32
N LYS A 525 -26.52 -17.24 -13.06
CA LYS A 525 -26.20 -16.31 -14.15
C LYS A 525 -25.41 -15.12 -13.59
N LYS A 526 -24.19 -14.89 -14.08
CA LYS A 526 -23.44 -13.64 -13.87
C LYS A 526 -24.05 -12.53 -14.71
N GLU A 527 -24.37 -11.41 -14.08
CA GLU A 527 -24.64 -10.13 -14.74
C GLU A 527 -23.34 -9.54 -15.32
N PRO A 528 -23.41 -8.76 -16.41
CA PRO A 528 -22.22 -8.17 -17.03
C PRO A 528 -21.63 -7.06 -16.14
N LYS A 529 -20.31 -7.11 -15.91
CA LYS A 529 -19.55 -6.03 -15.26
C LYS A 529 -19.63 -4.77 -16.13
N GLU A 530 -20.09 -3.67 -15.55
CA GLU A 530 -20.15 -2.36 -16.21
C GLU A 530 -18.78 -1.67 -16.23
N ASN A 531 -18.40 -1.12 -17.39
CA ASN A 531 -17.29 -0.18 -17.49
C ASN A 531 -17.79 1.18 -16.97
N LEU A 532 -17.46 1.50 -15.71
CA LEU A 532 -17.87 2.76 -15.11
C LEU A 532 -17.13 3.93 -15.76
N VAL A 533 -17.87 4.97 -16.15
CA VAL A 533 -17.34 6.22 -16.68
C VAL A 533 -17.27 7.27 -15.56
N GLN A 534 -16.28 8.17 -15.63
CA GLN A 534 -16.15 9.25 -14.63
C GLN A 534 -17.18 10.35 -14.89
N PHE A 535 -17.50 11.17 -13.88
CA PHE A 535 -18.49 12.25 -14.03
C PHE A 535 -18.06 13.28 -15.10
N GLU A 536 -16.75 13.52 -15.24
CA GLU A 536 -16.18 14.38 -16.27
C GLU A 536 -16.47 13.86 -17.68
N ASP A 537 -16.58 12.53 -17.86
CA ASP A 537 -16.96 11.94 -19.15
C ASP A 537 -18.43 12.18 -19.48
N PHE A 538 -19.30 12.19 -18.47
CA PHE A 538 -20.69 12.59 -18.63
C PHE A 538 -20.83 14.09 -18.94
N GLN A 539 -20.06 14.95 -18.28
CA GLN A 539 -20.06 16.41 -18.56
C GLN A 539 -19.64 16.76 -19.99
N LYS A 540 -18.81 15.92 -20.63
CA LYS A 540 -18.46 16.06 -22.04
C LYS A 540 -19.63 15.76 -22.99
N MET A 541 -20.69 15.12 -22.54
CA MET A 541 -21.84 14.77 -23.39
C MET A 541 -22.87 15.91 -23.44
N LYS A 542 -23.28 16.33 -24.65
CA LYS A 542 -24.32 17.35 -24.85
C LYS A 542 -25.66 16.68 -25.13
N LEU A 543 -26.34 16.27 -24.06
CA LEU A 543 -27.70 15.74 -24.13
C LEU A 543 -28.71 16.89 -24.13
N VAL A 544 -29.61 16.89 -25.11
CA VAL A 544 -30.68 17.90 -25.25
C VAL A 544 -32.02 17.25 -25.56
N THR A 545 -33.10 17.93 -25.21
CA THR A 545 -34.45 17.60 -25.68
C THR A 545 -34.59 17.94 -27.16
N GLY A 546 -35.39 17.17 -27.90
CA GLY A 546 -35.70 17.46 -29.30
C GLY A 546 -37.02 16.86 -29.76
N ARG A 547 -37.54 17.35 -30.89
CA ARG A 547 -38.79 16.89 -31.49
C ARG A 547 -38.55 16.38 -32.91
N ILE A 548 -39.00 15.17 -33.21
CA ILE A 548 -38.88 14.60 -34.56
C ILE A 548 -39.86 15.32 -35.49
N ILE A 549 -39.33 16.05 -36.48
CA ILE A 549 -40.14 16.73 -37.50
C ILE A 549 -40.44 15.76 -38.65
N GLU A 550 -39.48 14.90 -39.00
CA GLU A 550 -39.60 14.03 -40.16
C GLU A 550 -38.83 12.73 -39.94
N ALA A 551 -39.35 11.62 -40.47
CA ALA A 551 -38.70 10.32 -40.50
C ALA A 551 -38.85 9.69 -41.90
N GLN A 552 -37.74 9.28 -42.51
CA GLN A 552 -37.70 8.64 -43.83
C GLN A 552 -36.86 7.37 -43.80
N PRO A 553 -37.22 6.30 -44.55
CA PRO A 553 -36.35 5.15 -44.77
C PRO A 553 -35.03 5.57 -45.43
N VAL A 554 -33.93 4.95 -45.01
CA VAL A 554 -32.65 5.08 -45.71
C VAL A 554 -32.61 4.06 -46.85
N GLU A 555 -32.33 4.53 -48.06
CA GLU A 555 -32.16 3.67 -49.24
C GLU A 555 -31.10 2.59 -48.96
N ASP A 556 -31.37 1.35 -49.36
CA ASP A 556 -30.52 0.18 -49.16
C ASP A 556 -30.20 -0.17 -47.68
N ALA A 557 -31.04 0.26 -46.73
CA ALA A 557 -30.88 -0.08 -45.31
C ALA A 557 -32.22 -0.28 -44.55
N ASP A 558 -32.71 -1.52 -44.55
CA ASP A 558 -34.02 -1.92 -44.00
C ASP A 558 -34.23 -1.64 -42.50
N LYS A 559 -33.17 -1.32 -41.76
CA LYS A 559 -33.20 -1.10 -40.30
C LYS A 559 -33.06 0.36 -39.90
N LEU A 560 -32.81 1.28 -40.84
CA LEU A 560 -32.42 2.65 -40.55
C LEU A 560 -33.46 3.67 -41.02
N TYR A 561 -33.70 4.66 -40.17
CA TYR A 561 -34.40 5.89 -40.54
C TYR A 561 -33.45 7.08 -40.51
N LYS A 562 -33.60 7.95 -41.51
CA LYS A 562 -33.11 9.32 -41.50
C LYS A 562 -34.17 10.17 -40.80
N LEU A 563 -33.81 10.72 -39.66
CA LEU A 563 -34.66 11.59 -38.85
C LEU A 563 -34.20 13.03 -38.97
N SER A 564 -35.16 13.94 -39.11
CA SER A 564 -34.97 15.38 -38.95
C SER A 564 -35.49 15.78 -37.58
N VAL A 565 -34.61 16.19 -36.67
CA VAL A 565 -34.95 16.45 -35.25
C VAL A 565 -34.73 17.92 -34.91
N ASP A 566 -35.80 18.61 -34.54
CA ASP A 566 -35.73 19.94 -33.95
C ASP A 566 -35.04 19.86 -32.58
N ILE A 567 -33.96 20.60 -32.39
CA ILE A 567 -33.24 20.69 -31.12
C ILE A 567 -33.20 22.14 -30.62
N GLY A 568 -34.18 22.96 -30.98
CA GLY A 568 -34.26 24.39 -30.65
C GLY A 568 -33.71 25.30 -31.74
N LYS A 569 -33.45 26.58 -31.41
CA LYS A 569 -33.07 27.64 -32.38
C LYS A 569 -31.95 27.21 -33.33
N GLY A 570 -32.29 26.97 -34.59
CA GLY A 570 -31.39 26.55 -35.68
C GLY A 570 -32.10 25.65 -36.69
N GLU A 571 -31.35 25.13 -37.67
CA GLU A 571 -31.88 24.12 -38.60
C GLU A 571 -32.06 22.76 -37.90
N PRO A 572 -33.12 22.00 -38.25
CA PRO A 572 -33.33 20.65 -37.75
C PRO A 572 -32.11 19.75 -38.00
N ARG A 573 -31.77 18.96 -36.98
CA ARG A 573 -30.58 18.11 -37.02
C ARG A 573 -30.89 16.77 -37.64
N GLN A 574 -30.09 16.38 -38.64
CA GLN A 574 -30.18 15.06 -39.25
C GLN A 574 -29.52 13.99 -38.38
N VAL A 575 -30.28 12.97 -37.99
CA VAL A 575 -29.82 11.81 -37.21
C VAL A 575 -30.24 10.52 -37.92
N VAL A 576 -29.32 9.59 -38.07
CA VAL A 576 -29.63 8.25 -38.60
C VAL A 576 -29.79 7.28 -37.43
N ALA A 577 -30.96 6.66 -37.30
CA ALA A 577 -31.31 5.83 -36.14
C ALA A 577 -31.85 4.45 -36.57
N GLY A 578 -31.46 3.41 -35.81
CA GLY A 578 -31.87 2.02 -36.03
C GLY A 578 -33.28 1.71 -35.50
N LEU A 579 -34.29 2.42 -35.99
CA LEU A 579 -35.66 2.37 -35.46
C LEU A 579 -36.65 1.65 -36.38
N ALA A 580 -36.27 1.31 -37.61
CA ALA A 580 -37.21 0.81 -38.62
C ALA A 580 -37.79 -0.58 -38.31
N GLU A 581 -37.10 -1.38 -37.51
CA GLU A 581 -37.64 -2.68 -37.05
C GLU A 581 -38.73 -2.54 -35.97
N PHE A 582 -38.88 -1.35 -35.37
CA PHE A 582 -39.71 -1.16 -34.17
C PHE A 582 -40.81 -0.10 -34.32
N PHE A 583 -40.67 0.82 -35.28
CA PHE A 583 -41.60 1.93 -35.49
C PHE A 583 -41.88 2.09 -36.97
N LYS A 584 -43.09 2.54 -37.33
CA LYS A 584 -43.34 3.08 -38.67
C LYS A 584 -42.94 4.57 -38.69
N PRO A 585 -42.58 5.15 -39.85
CA PRO A 585 -42.16 6.56 -39.91
C PRO A 585 -43.23 7.52 -39.36
N GLN A 586 -44.51 7.24 -39.64
CA GLN A 586 -45.65 8.01 -39.16
C GLN A 586 -45.79 8.00 -37.63
N ASP A 587 -45.31 6.95 -36.97
CA ASP A 587 -45.38 6.85 -35.52
C ASP A 587 -44.30 7.68 -34.83
N LEU A 588 -43.26 8.11 -35.55
CA LEU A 588 -42.10 8.84 -35.02
C LEU A 588 -42.26 10.35 -35.12
N THR A 589 -42.88 10.84 -36.19
CA THR A 589 -43.14 12.27 -36.39
C THR A 589 -43.95 12.86 -35.24
N GLY A 590 -43.51 14.01 -34.71
CA GLY A 590 -44.13 14.71 -33.59
C GLY A 590 -43.74 14.19 -32.20
N ARG A 591 -42.91 13.15 -32.08
CA ARG A 591 -42.45 12.66 -30.78
C ARG A 591 -41.32 13.50 -30.21
N ASP A 592 -41.41 13.75 -28.90
CA ASP A 592 -40.31 14.29 -28.10
C ASP A 592 -39.32 13.19 -27.72
N VAL A 593 -38.03 13.51 -27.86
CA VAL A 593 -36.89 12.60 -27.69
C VAL A 593 -35.72 13.28 -27.00
N VAL A 594 -34.82 12.48 -26.43
CA VAL A 594 -33.51 12.94 -25.97
C VAL A 594 -32.45 12.65 -27.05
N VAL A 595 -31.63 13.66 -27.35
CA VAL A 595 -30.62 13.63 -28.41
C VAL A 595 -29.24 13.91 -27.82
N LEU A 596 -28.26 13.05 -28.13
CA LEU A 596 -26.84 13.37 -27.94
C LEU A 596 -26.33 14.18 -29.13
N ALA A 597 -26.14 15.48 -28.91
CA ALA A 597 -25.97 16.49 -29.96
C ALA A 597 -24.51 16.91 -30.23
N ASN A 598 -23.52 16.34 -29.55
CA ASN A 598 -22.10 16.65 -29.80
C ASN A 598 -21.26 15.42 -30.19
N LEU A 599 -21.90 14.38 -30.72
CA LEU A 599 -21.17 13.31 -31.40
C LEU A 599 -20.52 13.84 -32.68
N ALA A 600 -19.28 13.41 -32.93
CA ALA A 600 -18.61 13.66 -34.20
C ALA A 600 -19.48 13.11 -35.36
N PRO A 601 -19.73 13.89 -36.42
CA PRO A 601 -20.53 13.44 -37.55
C PRO A 601 -19.97 12.17 -38.17
N ARG A 602 -20.83 11.19 -38.47
CA ARG A 602 -20.42 9.93 -39.11
C ARG A 602 -21.35 9.58 -40.26
N LYS A 603 -20.77 9.06 -41.33
CA LYS A 603 -21.52 8.55 -42.50
C LYS A 603 -21.99 7.14 -42.19
N ILE A 604 -23.30 6.92 -42.19
CA ILE A 604 -23.94 5.63 -41.96
C ILE A 604 -24.73 5.29 -43.23
N ARG A 605 -24.30 4.24 -43.95
CA ARG A 605 -24.95 3.78 -45.19
C ARG A 605 -25.21 4.92 -46.18
N GLY A 606 -24.19 5.75 -46.43
CA GLY A 606 -24.32 6.86 -47.38
C GLY A 606 -24.84 8.18 -46.77
N VAL A 607 -25.54 8.13 -45.64
CA VAL A 607 -26.20 9.31 -45.04
C VAL A 607 -25.40 9.82 -43.83
N MET A 608 -25.20 11.14 -43.74
CA MET A 608 -24.50 11.74 -42.59
C MET A 608 -25.41 11.82 -41.35
N SER A 609 -24.93 11.30 -40.21
CA SER A 609 -25.58 11.45 -38.91
C SER A 609 -24.82 12.45 -38.05
N HIS A 610 -25.53 13.45 -37.52
CA HIS A 610 -24.98 14.55 -36.70
C HIS A 610 -25.38 14.44 -35.22
N GLY A 611 -25.73 13.25 -34.76
CA GLY A 611 -26.12 12.98 -33.38
C GLY A 611 -26.66 11.56 -33.21
N MET A 612 -27.28 11.33 -32.05
CA MET A 612 -27.93 10.06 -31.72
C MET A 612 -29.19 10.31 -30.91
N VAL A 613 -30.31 9.70 -31.32
CA VAL A 613 -31.55 9.63 -30.54
C VAL A 613 -31.43 8.47 -29.54
N LEU A 614 -31.72 8.72 -28.27
CA LEU A 614 -31.65 7.70 -27.23
C LEU A 614 -32.93 6.88 -27.15
N ALA A 615 -32.79 5.56 -27.06
CA ALA A 615 -33.89 4.61 -26.96
C ALA A 615 -33.52 3.47 -26.00
N VAL A 616 -34.53 2.93 -25.33
CA VAL A 616 -34.41 1.80 -24.40
C VAL A 616 -34.93 0.55 -25.10
N ARG A 617 -34.09 -0.50 -25.14
CA ARG A 617 -34.46 -1.80 -25.70
C ARG A 617 -34.78 -2.77 -24.57
N GLN A 618 -36.00 -3.31 -24.57
CA GLN A 618 -36.42 -4.37 -23.65
C GLN A 618 -36.84 -5.61 -24.45
N GLY A 619 -35.89 -6.54 -24.63
CA GLY A 619 -36.09 -7.74 -25.45
C GLY A 619 -36.36 -7.42 -26.92
N LYS A 620 -37.58 -7.73 -27.39
CA LYS A 620 -38.06 -7.45 -28.76
C LYS A 620 -38.79 -6.11 -28.90
N LYS A 621 -38.89 -5.29 -27.84
CA LYS A 621 -39.54 -3.97 -27.88
C LYS A 621 -38.49 -2.85 -27.74
N MET A 622 -38.78 -1.71 -28.37
CA MET A 622 -37.99 -0.49 -28.28
C MET A 622 -38.90 0.66 -27.85
N SER A 623 -38.47 1.49 -26.91
CA SER A 623 -39.13 2.73 -26.52
C SER A 623 -38.16 3.91 -26.63
N LEU A 624 -38.63 5.05 -27.13
CA LEU A 624 -37.81 6.26 -27.17
C LEU A 624 -37.69 6.85 -25.77
N LEU A 625 -36.50 7.32 -25.40
CA LEU A 625 -36.32 8.10 -24.18
C LEU A 625 -36.95 9.49 -24.41
N LYS A 626 -37.97 9.83 -23.62
CA LYS A 626 -38.76 11.06 -23.78
C LYS A 626 -38.45 12.04 -22.65
N ALA A 627 -38.49 13.32 -22.97
CA ALA A 627 -38.61 14.38 -21.96
C ALA A 627 -40.08 14.54 -21.53
N ASP A 628 -40.30 15.16 -20.38
CA ASP A 628 -41.65 15.52 -19.92
C ASP A 628 -42.34 16.44 -20.95
N PRO A 629 -43.63 16.24 -21.29
CA PRO A 629 -44.37 17.03 -22.27
C PRO A 629 -44.31 18.56 -22.13
N GLN A 630 -43.91 19.09 -20.97
CA GLN A 630 -43.74 20.53 -20.74
C GLN A 630 -42.35 21.08 -21.10
N SER A 631 -41.46 20.27 -21.67
CA SER A 631 -40.09 20.69 -22.01
C SER A 631 -39.98 21.21 -23.44
N ASP A 632 -39.48 22.44 -23.61
CA ASP A 632 -39.16 22.96 -24.96
C ASP A 632 -38.03 22.14 -25.62
N PRO A 633 -38.01 21.98 -26.96
CA PRO A 633 -36.85 21.47 -27.68
C PRO A 633 -35.58 22.30 -27.41
N GLY A 634 -34.43 21.61 -27.29
CA GLY A 634 -33.11 22.22 -27.11
C GLY A 634 -32.67 22.47 -25.68
N LYS A 635 -33.46 22.10 -24.67
CA LYS A 635 -33.07 22.23 -23.25
C LYS A 635 -32.04 21.16 -22.89
N LYS A 636 -31.03 21.54 -22.10
CA LYS A 636 -29.97 20.65 -21.64
C LYS A 636 -30.55 19.61 -20.68
N VAL A 637 -30.20 18.34 -20.88
CA VAL A 637 -30.42 17.26 -19.92
C VAL A 637 -29.16 17.19 -19.04
N SER A 638 -29.33 17.40 -17.74
CA SER A 638 -28.25 17.53 -16.75
C SER A 638 -28.22 16.37 -15.77
#